data_AF-U3P6N6-F1
#
_entry.id   AF-U3P6N6-F1
#
_cell.length_a   1.000
_cell.length_b   1.000
_cell.length_c   1.000
_cell.angle_alpha   90.00
_cell.angle_beta   90.00
_cell.angle_gamma   90.00
#
_symmetry.space_group_name_H-M   'P 1'
#
loop_
_entity.id
_entity.type
_entity.pdbx_description
1 polymer ?
#
loop_
_entity_poly.entity_id
_entity_poly.type
_entity_poly.pdbx_seq_one_letter_code
_entity_poly.pdbx_strand_id
1 'polypeptide(L)'
;MLWHAYPLIGIDERNQYDFYRDVPGLTGLIAELHERGIRVFVDYNPWDTGTRRAAGDDPTELAALVTELGVDGVFLDTMKEGDTRLIDALRTATPPQVLEGESRVPNQRIVDHQLSWAQWFADSTAPGVMRAHWYERRHMLHSTRRWNRDHSDELQAAWMNGTGVLVWDAVFGVWVGWNERDRATLRRMLRAQRALSPILVTGEWSPLLGASEAAIAAGVYVSRYAADGVTLWTIVNRGDEAWTGEPLAQAAAEGVRRVEVTTGTEGVSRVTVPARGIAGILDIAPGAVAPAGLDELLAAARADTDSAPPSADFPAREAVRRIPSPAPVLAPPAGSVLVEPGERRVPVTFRRRETGFYQGAPYVEEWKPLPPRLHDDRTETLRVTIPSRVAMANGEVTVGQFRDFLDRTGYRPQVAERFPGRISRRGRSRHRRLPRRRPRVRGLGRGAPPGRVRVAARGVPARLPAADPGGVELDRERAQRRGHPVRHAQRRQRARQPRVGLVHRRRGAGAVVQPETAAGRARCRTVLQHRVPAGVGCGGQPMSASLAGIRVLDVSTLFAGPLAATFLGDFGADVVKVEHPARPDAARGHGPAKDGVNLWRKTLGRNKRTVTIDLSSPEGAELLRRLAADADVLIENFRPGTLERWGLGPEALHAVNPRLMIARVTAFGQTGPYSSRPGFGSLAEAMSGFAALTGEPDGPPTLPPFGLADGIAALSTAYAVMVALRAAARDGHGQVIDLAIIEPILMLLGGQITAYDQLGAVQPRTGNRSVNNAPRNVYRTADGDWVAVSTSSQSIAERVMELVGRPELIAEPWFASGHTRAEHADELDAAVAAWIAARPIADVVAGFERAQAAIAPVYDVRGILTDPQYQAIGTVQTVPDDELGPVRMQNVLFRLSETPGGIRWAGRPHGRDTDEVLAEVGVTREQVDALRAKGVV
;
A
#
# COMPACT_ATOMS: atom_id res chain seq x y z
N MET A 1 8.59 -26.70 3.82
CA MET A 1 7.16 -26.41 3.56
C MET A 1 6.60 -27.48 2.63
N LEU A 2 5.45 -28.05 2.99
CA LEU A 2 4.63 -28.97 2.20
C LEU A 2 3.42 -28.15 1.72
N TRP A 3 3.38 -27.82 0.44
CA TRP A 3 2.35 -26.94 -0.14
C TRP A 3 1.51 -27.73 -1.15
N HIS A 4 0.19 -27.78 -0.97
CA HIS A 4 -0.72 -28.19 -2.02
C HIS A 4 -1.01 -27.02 -2.99
N ALA A 5 -0.18 -26.85 -4.01
CA ALA A 5 -0.34 -25.77 -4.98
C ALA A 5 -1.73 -25.83 -5.67
N TYR A 6 -2.58 -24.85 -5.35
CA TYR A 6 -3.98 -24.70 -5.80
C TYR A 6 -4.83 -25.98 -5.66
N PRO A 7 -5.57 -26.16 -4.53
CA PRO A 7 -6.48 -27.30 -4.38
C PRO A 7 -7.54 -27.33 -5.51
N LEU A 8 -8.15 -28.50 -5.71
CA LEU A 8 -9.06 -28.81 -6.82
C LEU A 8 -10.46 -28.19 -6.63
N ILE A 9 -10.51 -26.89 -6.39
CA ILE A 9 -11.69 -26.06 -6.16
C ILE A 9 -12.68 -26.24 -7.31
N GLY A 10 -13.87 -26.78 -7.02
CA GLY A 10 -14.91 -27.06 -8.01
C GLY A 10 -14.68 -28.29 -8.90
N ILE A 11 -13.64 -29.10 -8.64
CA ILE A 11 -13.34 -30.34 -9.39
C ILE A 11 -13.58 -31.59 -8.53
N ASP A 12 -13.35 -31.54 -7.21
CA ASP A 12 -13.84 -32.58 -6.27
C ASP A 12 -14.22 -32.03 -4.87
N GLU A 13 -14.71 -32.91 -3.99
CA GLU A 13 -15.38 -32.60 -2.71
C GLU A 13 -14.42 -32.31 -1.53
N ARG A 14 -13.11 -32.26 -1.79
CA ARG A 14 -12.07 -32.06 -0.76
C ARG A 14 -11.78 -30.58 -0.50
N ASN A 15 -11.40 -30.29 0.74
CA ASN A 15 -10.79 -29.02 1.15
C ASN A 15 -9.29 -29.19 1.47
N GLN A 16 -8.58 -28.08 1.68
CA GLN A 16 -7.17 -28.03 2.09
C GLN A 16 -6.78 -29.07 3.17
N TYR A 17 -7.59 -29.27 4.22
CA TYR A 17 -7.26 -30.24 5.28
C TYR A 17 -7.38 -31.69 4.82
N ASP A 18 -8.35 -31.99 3.95
CA ASP A 18 -8.46 -33.31 3.32
C ASP A 18 -7.27 -33.58 2.39
N PHE A 19 -6.75 -32.56 1.68
CA PHE A 19 -5.57 -32.71 0.82
C PHE A 19 -4.34 -33.21 1.58
N TYR A 20 -4.12 -32.75 2.81
CA TYR A 20 -3.04 -33.28 3.66
C TYR A 20 -3.33 -34.69 4.19
N ARG A 21 -4.58 -35.00 4.54
CA ARG A 21 -5.00 -36.29 5.13
C ARG A 21 -5.06 -37.44 4.11
N ASP A 22 -5.45 -37.15 2.87
CA ASP A 22 -5.65 -38.15 1.81
C ASP A 22 -4.37 -38.49 1.01
N VAL A 23 -3.29 -37.70 1.10
CA VAL A 23 -2.04 -37.97 0.35
C VAL A 23 -1.34 -39.22 0.92
N PRO A 24 -1.22 -40.32 0.13
CA PRO A 24 -0.69 -41.57 0.66
C PRO A 24 0.78 -41.46 1.06
N GLY A 25 1.08 -41.84 2.30
CA GLY A 25 2.44 -41.88 2.83
C GLY A 25 2.96 -40.55 3.40
N LEU A 26 2.18 -39.46 3.40
CA LEU A 26 2.65 -38.14 3.85
C LEU A 26 3.26 -38.16 5.26
N THR A 27 2.57 -38.76 6.24
CA THR A 27 3.08 -38.88 7.63
C THR A 27 4.40 -39.65 7.71
N GLY A 28 4.64 -40.61 6.79
CA GLY A 28 5.90 -41.34 6.71
C GLY A 28 7.04 -40.46 6.17
N LEU A 29 6.77 -39.66 5.15
CA LEU A 29 7.71 -38.64 4.64
C LEU A 29 8.05 -37.60 5.71
N ILE A 30 7.06 -37.15 6.49
CA ILE A 30 7.28 -36.20 7.60
C ILE A 30 8.23 -36.80 8.64
N ALA A 31 7.99 -38.04 9.06
CA ALA A 31 8.88 -38.73 9.99
C ALA A 31 10.31 -38.91 9.42
N GLU A 32 10.46 -39.26 8.14
CA GLU A 32 11.78 -39.38 7.51
C GLU A 32 12.51 -38.03 7.43
N LEU A 33 11.79 -36.93 7.19
CA LEU A 33 12.37 -35.57 7.23
C LEU A 33 12.83 -35.21 8.65
N HIS A 34 12.05 -35.54 9.68
CA HIS A 34 12.43 -35.33 11.08
C HIS A 34 13.63 -36.18 11.52
N GLU A 35 13.71 -37.44 11.09
CA GLU A 35 14.89 -38.31 11.31
C GLU A 35 16.15 -37.74 10.66
N ARG A 36 16.01 -37.00 9.55
CA ARG A 36 17.09 -36.26 8.87
C ARG A 36 17.35 -34.86 9.47
N GLY A 37 16.67 -34.49 10.56
CA GLY A 37 16.79 -33.17 11.21
C GLY A 37 16.15 -32.00 10.45
N ILE A 38 15.31 -32.28 9.45
CA ILE A 38 14.65 -31.28 8.61
C ILE A 38 13.31 -30.89 9.24
N ARG A 39 13.09 -29.58 9.42
CA ARG A 39 11.83 -29.04 9.93
C ARG A 39 10.77 -29.03 8.84
N VAL A 40 9.55 -29.45 9.20
CA VAL A 40 8.41 -29.57 8.31
C VAL A 40 7.41 -28.48 8.64
N PHE A 41 6.96 -27.77 7.61
CA PHE A 41 5.91 -26.76 7.68
C PHE A 41 4.78 -27.19 6.76
N VAL A 42 3.53 -27.03 7.17
CA VAL A 42 2.38 -27.04 6.25
C VAL A 42 2.05 -25.63 5.81
N ASP A 43 1.18 -25.51 4.82
CA ASP A 43 0.64 -24.26 4.30
C ASP A 43 -0.88 -24.17 4.60
N TYR A 44 -1.37 -22.95 4.86
CA TYR A 44 -2.77 -22.61 5.12
C TYR A 44 -3.26 -21.58 4.10
N ASN A 45 -4.35 -21.91 3.40
CA ASN A 45 -4.90 -21.10 2.30
C ASN A 45 -6.23 -20.50 2.77
N PRO A 46 -6.28 -19.26 3.29
CA PRO A 46 -7.52 -18.65 3.78
C PRO A 46 -8.57 -18.47 2.67
N TRP A 47 -8.11 -18.39 1.42
CA TRP A 47 -8.92 -18.26 0.22
C TRP A 47 -9.44 -19.60 -0.33
N ASP A 48 -9.00 -20.75 0.19
CA ASP A 48 -9.63 -22.05 -0.13
C ASP A 48 -10.95 -22.19 0.64
N THR A 49 -12.00 -21.61 0.06
CA THR A 49 -13.39 -21.89 0.42
C THR A 49 -13.81 -23.30 0.01
N GLY A 50 -13.10 -23.90 -0.96
CA GLY A 50 -13.32 -25.23 -1.48
C GLY A 50 -14.69 -25.44 -2.13
N THR A 51 -14.98 -26.70 -2.45
CA THR A 51 -16.34 -27.16 -2.77
C THR A 51 -17.14 -27.45 -1.49
N ARG A 52 -16.44 -27.61 -0.35
CA ARG A 52 -16.99 -28.07 0.93
C ARG A 52 -16.15 -27.57 2.11
N ARG A 53 -16.75 -26.78 3.03
CA ARG A 53 -16.07 -26.36 4.27
C ARG A 53 -15.90 -27.54 5.26
N ALA A 54 -15.00 -27.34 6.22
CA ALA A 54 -14.77 -28.28 7.32
C ALA A 54 -15.91 -28.25 8.35
N ALA A 55 -15.82 -29.05 9.43
CA ALA A 55 -16.87 -29.12 10.45
C ALA A 55 -16.58 -28.22 11.66
N GLY A 56 -15.31 -28.01 11.99
CA GLY A 56 -14.86 -26.93 12.88
C GLY A 56 -14.67 -25.60 12.16
N ASP A 57 -14.17 -24.60 12.89
CA ASP A 57 -13.59 -23.39 12.27
C ASP A 57 -12.14 -23.65 11.82
N ASP A 58 -11.66 -22.82 10.90
CA ASP A 58 -10.34 -23.00 10.26
C ASP A 58 -9.18 -23.02 11.27
N PRO A 59 -9.14 -22.16 12.32
CA PRO A 59 -8.16 -22.28 13.40
C PRO A 59 -8.19 -23.65 14.10
N THR A 60 -9.37 -24.19 14.40
CA THR A 60 -9.51 -25.49 15.08
C THR A 60 -9.07 -26.65 14.19
N GLU A 61 -9.49 -26.65 12.92
CA GLU A 61 -9.17 -27.72 11.96
C GLU A 61 -7.68 -27.71 11.58
N LEU A 62 -7.06 -26.53 11.47
CA LEU A 62 -5.62 -26.39 11.25
C LEU A 62 -4.81 -26.79 12.49
N ALA A 63 -5.21 -26.36 13.69
CA ALA A 63 -4.56 -26.78 14.94
C ALA A 63 -4.68 -28.30 15.19
N ALA A 64 -5.79 -28.90 14.76
CA ALA A 64 -5.94 -30.36 14.73
C ALA A 64 -5.01 -31.01 13.71
N LEU A 65 -4.92 -30.48 12.47
CA LEU A 65 -4.08 -31.02 11.40
C LEU A 65 -2.58 -30.97 11.75
N VAL A 66 -2.07 -29.86 12.27
CA VAL A 66 -0.65 -29.75 12.65
C VAL A 66 -0.28 -30.70 13.78
N THR A 67 -1.21 -30.92 14.72
CA THR A 67 -1.07 -31.90 15.81
C THR A 67 -1.16 -33.34 15.30
N GLU A 68 -2.00 -33.61 14.29
CA GLU A 68 -2.18 -34.92 13.64
C GLU A 68 -0.94 -35.33 12.82
N LEU A 69 -0.34 -34.38 12.11
CA LEU A 69 0.87 -34.59 11.31
C LEU A 69 2.18 -34.45 12.11
N GLY A 70 2.15 -33.78 13.26
CA GLY A 70 3.32 -33.56 14.11
C GLY A 70 4.34 -32.56 13.55
N VAL A 71 3.90 -31.60 12.73
CA VAL A 71 4.79 -30.63 12.04
C VAL A 71 5.29 -29.53 12.97
N ASP A 72 6.30 -28.79 12.52
CA ASP A 72 7.02 -27.76 13.29
C ASP A 72 6.44 -26.35 13.12
N GLY A 73 5.68 -26.11 12.05
CA GLY A 73 5.06 -24.81 11.81
C GLY A 73 4.08 -24.73 10.65
N VAL A 74 3.57 -23.51 10.45
CA VAL A 74 2.57 -23.13 9.46
C VAL A 74 3.04 -21.93 8.67
N PHE A 75 3.03 -22.07 7.34
CA PHE A 75 3.06 -20.96 6.39
C PHE A 75 1.64 -20.46 6.12
N LEU A 76 1.47 -19.14 5.98
CA LEU A 76 0.18 -18.47 5.80
C LEU A 76 0.12 -17.81 4.41
N ASP A 77 -0.40 -18.51 3.41
CA ASP A 77 -0.44 -18.00 2.03
C ASP A 77 -1.35 -16.77 1.90
N THR A 78 -0.93 -15.79 1.09
CA THR A 78 -1.51 -14.44 0.97
C THR A 78 -1.58 -13.59 2.26
N MET A 79 -1.22 -14.14 3.42
CA MET A 79 -1.37 -13.48 4.74
C MET A 79 -0.04 -13.01 5.31
N LYS A 80 0.12 -11.70 5.48
CA LYS A 80 1.29 -11.10 6.18
C LYS A 80 1.34 -11.43 7.67
N GLU A 81 0.19 -11.72 8.25
CA GLU A 81 -0.02 -12.06 9.65
C GLU A 81 -1.33 -12.84 9.80
N GLY A 82 -1.37 -13.80 10.74
CA GLY A 82 -2.60 -14.45 11.19
C GLY A 82 -3.45 -13.52 12.07
N ASP A 83 -4.73 -13.85 12.24
CA ASP A 83 -5.56 -13.23 13.28
C ASP A 83 -5.28 -13.86 14.66
N THR A 84 -5.78 -13.22 15.72
CA THR A 84 -5.52 -13.68 17.11
C THR A 84 -6.04 -15.08 17.40
N ARG A 85 -7.20 -15.50 16.84
CA ARG A 85 -7.74 -16.86 17.06
C ARG A 85 -6.88 -17.91 16.37
N LEU A 86 -6.43 -17.64 15.15
CA LEU A 86 -5.50 -18.50 14.43
C LEU A 86 -4.17 -18.66 15.18
N ILE A 87 -3.60 -17.55 15.64
CA ILE A 87 -2.35 -17.52 16.42
C ILE A 87 -2.51 -18.29 17.74
N ASP A 88 -3.57 -18.05 18.50
CA ASP A 88 -3.78 -18.71 19.81
C ASP A 88 -4.06 -20.21 19.65
N ALA A 89 -4.81 -20.63 18.63
CA ALA A 89 -5.01 -22.04 18.31
C ALA A 89 -3.70 -22.76 17.96
N LEU A 90 -2.85 -22.14 17.12
CA LEU A 90 -1.56 -22.70 16.72
C LEU A 90 -0.49 -22.65 17.82
N ARG A 91 -0.58 -21.69 18.75
CA ARG A 91 0.25 -21.62 19.97
C ARG A 91 -0.16 -22.61 21.06
N THR A 92 -1.43 -23.02 21.09
CA THR A 92 -1.98 -23.99 22.07
C THR A 92 -2.04 -25.43 21.53
N ALA A 93 -1.79 -25.61 20.23
CA ALA A 93 -1.47 -26.91 19.62
C ALA A 93 -0.27 -27.59 20.32
N THR A 94 -0.12 -28.89 20.14
CA THR A 94 0.94 -29.69 20.79
C THR A 94 1.73 -30.48 19.75
N PRO A 95 2.97 -30.09 19.41
CA PRO A 95 3.72 -28.93 19.92
C PRO A 95 3.16 -27.57 19.42
N PRO A 96 3.43 -26.46 20.15
CA PRO A 96 3.17 -25.11 19.66
C PRO A 96 3.89 -24.86 18.34
N GLN A 97 3.20 -24.26 17.37
CA GLN A 97 3.68 -24.11 16.01
C GLN A 97 4.45 -22.80 15.80
N VAL A 98 5.46 -22.85 14.95
CA VAL A 98 6.12 -21.66 14.38
C VAL A 98 5.27 -21.08 13.26
N LEU A 99 5.13 -19.76 13.18
CA LEU A 99 4.33 -19.08 12.15
C LEU A 99 5.20 -18.31 11.15
N GLU A 100 4.86 -18.43 9.87
CA GLU A 100 5.50 -17.74 8.75
C GLU A 100 4.45 -17.06 7.84
N GLY A 101 4.43 -15.72 7.79
CA GLY A 101 3.52 -14.98 6.92
C GLY A 101 4.08 -14.75 5.50
N GLU A 102 3.20 -14.73 4.48
CA GLU A 102 3.58 -14.25 3.15
C GLU A 102 3.89 -12.75 3.20
N SER A 103 5.11 -12.40 2.81
CA SER A 103 5.69 -11.05 2.87
C SER A 103 5.96 -10.53 4.28
N ARG A 104 6.63 -9.37 4.32
CA ARG A 104 7.15 -8.73 5.52
C ARG A 104 6.05 -8.45 6.54
N VAL A 105 6.12 -9.14 7.67
CA VAL A 105 5.28 -8.92 8.85
C VAL A 105 5.41 -7.47 9.41
N PRO A 106 4.34 -6.84 9.91
CA PRO A 106 4.43 -5.57 10.61
C PRO A 106 5.26 -5.66 11.89
N ASN A 107 5.99 -4.59 12.21
CA ASN A 107 6.92 -4.54 13.36
C ASN A 107 6.27 -4.97 14.70
N GLN A 108 4.98 -4.72 14.90
CA GLN A 108 4.22 -5.07 16.11
C GLN A 108 3.87 -6.57 16.25
N ARG A 109 4.01 -7.35 15.17
CA ARG A 109 3.66 -8.79 15.10
C ARG A 109 4.88 -9.72 15.00
N ILE A 110 6.08 -9.15 15.05
CA ILE A 110 7.34 -9.92 15.16
C ILE A 110 7.39 -10.76 16.46
N VAL A 111 6.62 -10.37 17.48
CA VAL A 111 6.46 -11.11 18.75
C VAL A 111 5.57 -12.37 18.63
N ASP A 112 4.76 -12.49 17.57
CA ASP A 112 3.87 -13.65 17.36
C ASP A 112 4.09 -14.41 16.05
N HIS A 113 4.83 -13.85 15.09
CA HIS A 113 5.34 -14.54 13.90
C HIS A 113 6.86 -14.59 13.97
N GLN A 114 7.43 -15.77 14.21
CA GLN A 114 8.89 -15.92 14.38
C GLN A 114 9.62 -15.96 13.03
N LEU A 115 8.91 -16.25 11.95
CA LEU A 115 9.40 -16.23 10.57
C LEU A 115 8.54 -15.26 9.74
N SER A 116 9.08 -14.75 8.64
CA SER A 116 8.28 -14.20 7.53
C SER A 116 9.11 -14.12 6.25
N TRP A 117 8.46 -14.00 5.09
CA TRP A 117 9.18 -13.80 3.84
C TRP A 117 9.56 -12.34 3.59
N ALA A 118 10.68 -12.15 2.92
CA ALA A 118 10.96 -10.95 2.13
C ALA A 118 10.95 -11.31 0.64
N GLN A 119 9.93 -10.86 -0.10
CA GLN A 119 10.09 -10.72 -1.56
C GLN A 119 11.30 -9.83 -1.84
N TRP A 120 12.13 -10.23 -2.80
CA TRP A 120 13.30 -9.49 -3.31
C TRP A 120 13.09 -7.95 -3.30
N PHE A 121 13.81 -7.19 -2.48
CA PHE A 121 13.86 -5.73 -2.58
C PHE A 121 15.12 -5.32 -3.34
N ALA A 122 15.01 -4.36 -4.26
CA ALA A 122 16.12 -3.82 -5.05
C ALA A 122 17.27 -3.36 -4.12
N ASP A 123 18.34 -4.16 -4.08
CA ASP A 123 19.43 -3.97 -3.14
C ASP A 123 20.42 -2.90 -3.61
N SER A 124 21.20 -2.35 -2.68
CA SER A 124 22.16 -1.28 -2.97
C SER A 124 23.53 -1.84 -3.38
N THR A 125 24.50 -0.93 -3.56
CA THR A 125 25.92 -1.30 -3.75
C THR A 125 26.41 -2.19 -2.61
N ALA A 126 25.96 -1.94 -1.38
CA ALA A 126 26.15 -2.81 -0.22
C ALA A 126 24.87 -3.64 0.08
N PRO A 127 24.96 -4.84 0.68
CA PRO A 127 23.77 -5.61 1.01
C PRO A 127 22.88 -4.95 2.06
N GLY A 128 21.57 -4.95 1.82
CA GLY A 128 20.58 -4.28 2.64
C GLY A 128 20.40 -4.90 4.04
N VAL A 129 20.21 -4.03 5.04
CA VAL A 129 20.03 -4.42 6.45
C VAL A 129 18.57 -4.78 6.74
N MET A 130 18.32 -6.02 7.16
CA MET A 130 17.00 -6.57 7.44
C MET A 130 16.40 -6.01 8.73
N ARG A 131 15.71 -4.86 8.61
CA ARG A 131 15.12 -4.12 9.74
C ARG A 131 14.36 -4.98 10.76
N ALA A 132 13.59 -5.99 10.33
CA ALA A 132 12.86 -6.86 11.26
C ALA A 132 13.80 -7.67 12.17
N HIS A 133 14.81 -8.29 11.58
CA HIS A 133 15.86 -9.07 12.24
C HIS A 133 16.82 -8.19 13.09
N TRP A 134 16.86 -6.88 12.82
CA TRP A 134 17.57 -5.91 13.67
C TRP A 134 16.77 -5.54 14.93
N TYR A 135 15.44 -5.42 14.83
CA TYR A 135 14.56 -5.15 15.99
C TYR A 135 14.39 -6.38 16.90
N GLU A 136 14.41 -7.59 16.34
CA GLU A 136 14.35 -8.86 17.10
C GLU A 136 15.28 -9.88 16.43
N ARG A 137 16.39 -10.19 17.11
CA ARG A 137 17.45 -11.09 16.60
C ARG A 137 16.95 -12.50 16.27
N ARG A 138 15.87 -12.94 16.92
CA ARG A 138 15.28 -14.28 16.72
C ARG A 138 14.29 -14.35 15.56
N HIS A 139 13.90 -13.22 14.98
CA HIS A 139 12.99 -13.18 13.83
C HIS A 139 13.73 -13.59 12.57
N MET A 140 13.33 -14.68 11.93
CA MET A 140 13.93 -15.13 10.68
C MET A 140 13.20 -14.52 9.48
N LEU A 141 13.86 -13.60 8.77
CA LEU A 141 13.33 -13.04 7.53
C LEU A 141 13.94 -13.80 6.34
N HIS A 142 13.16 -14.66 5.70
CA HIS A 142 13.63 -15.44 4.55
C HIS A 142 13.58 -14.63 3.26
N SER A 143 14.73 -14.33 2.65
CA SER A 143 14.80 -13.71 1.32
C SER A 143 14.25 -14.65 0.24
N THR A 144 13.53 -14.12 -0.75
CA THR A 144 13.16 -14.89 -1.95
C THR A 144 13.05 -14.04 -3.22
N ARG A 145 13.81 -14.43 -4.24
CA ARG A 145 13.78 -13.94 -5.62
C ARG A 145 13.11 -14.98 -6.53
N ARG A 146 11.79 -15.17 -6.36
CA ARG A 146 10.92 -16.21 -6.98
C ARG A 146 11.19 -16.49 -8.48
N TRP A 147 11.69 -15.51 -9.24
CA TRP A 147 11.83 -15.56 -10.70
C TRP A 147 13.27 -15.50 -11.24
N ASN A 148 14.28 -15.24 -10.42
CA ASN A 148 15.65 -15.05 -10.90
C ASN A 148 16.40 -16.39 -11.05
N ARG A 149 17.34 -16.43 -12.01
CA ARG A 149 18.30 -17.53 -12.18
C ARG A 149 19.66 -17.30 -11.50
N ASP A 150 19.86 -16.07 -11.02
CA ASP A 150 20.99 -15.66 -10.20
C ASP A 150 20.50 -15.41 -8.77
N HIS A 151 20.95 -16.26 -7.85
CA HIS A 151 20.58 -16.25 -6.43
C HIS A 151 21.64 -15.55 -5.56
N SER A 152 22.69 -14.98 -6.16
CA SER A 152 23.82 -14.39 -5.42
C SER A 152 23.38 -13.23 -4.51
N ASP A 153 22.48 -12.36 -4.96
CA ASP A 153 21.98 -11.25 -4.13
C ASP A 153 21.22 -11.74 -2.90
N GLU A 154 20.38 -12.78 -3.00
CA GLU A 154 19.63 -13.28 -1.84
C GLU A 154 20.50 -14.11 -0.88
N LEU A 155 21.46 -14.87 -1.39
CA LEU A 155 22.44 -15.61 -0.60
C LEU A 155 23.36 -14.66 0.18
N GLN A 156 23.88 -13.62 -0.48
CA GLN A 156 24.72 -12.61 0.16
C GLN A 156 23.93 -11.82 1.20
N ALA A 157 22.71 -11.38 0.89
CA ALA A 157 21.85 -10.70 1.85
C ALA A 157 21.55 -11.60 3.06
N ALA A 158 21.20 -12.88 2.86
CA ALA A 158 20.96 -13.84 3.93
C ALA A 158 22.20 -14.06 4.81
N TRP A 159 23.37 -14.27 4.20
CA TRP A 159 24.64 -14.41 4.92
C TRP A 159 25.02 -13.16 5.72
N MET A 160 24.96 -11.99 5.07
CA MET A 160 25.30 -10.69 5.68
C MET A 160 24.37 -10.32 6.85
N ASN A 161 23.12 -10.76 6.81
CA ASN A 161 22.12 -10.53 7.85
C ASN A 161 21.97 -11.70 8.84
N GLY A 162 22.65 -12.84 8.64
CA GLY A 162 22.51 -14.00 9.52
C GLY A 162 21.16 -14.72 9.40
N THR A 163 20.44 -14.49 8.31
CA THR A 163 19.12 -15.06 8.02
C THR A 163 19.17 -16.17 6.96
N GLY A 164 18.03 -16.72 6.58
CA GLY A 164 17.91 -17.75 5.53
C GLY A 164 17.35 -17.25 4.20
N VAL A 165 17.25 -18.18 3.24
CA VAL A 165 16.59 -18.00 1.94
C VAL A 165 15.42 -18.97 1.79
N LEU A 166 14.38 -18.58 1.06
CA LEU A 166 13.23 -19.42 0.72
C LEU A 166 13.26 -19.77 -0.78
N VAL A 167 13.42 -21.06 -1.04
CA VAL A 167 13.70 -21.61 -2.38
C VAL A 167 12.54 -22.49 -2.86
N TRP A 168 12.07 -22.24 -4.08
CA TRP A 168 10.90 -22.88 -4.68
C TRP A 168 11.24 -24.04 -5.64
N ASP A 169 12.23 -24.87 -5.33
CA ASP A 169 12.80 -25.85 -6.28
C ASP A 169 11.76 -26.82 -6.89
N ALA A 170 10.80 -27.30 -6.10
CA ALA A 170 9.76 -28.21 -6.60
C ALA A 170 8.71 -27.54 -7.50
N VAL A 171 8.47 -26.23 -7.32
CA VAL A 171 7.44 -25.49 -8.08
C VAL A 171 8.05 -24.82 -9.30
N PHE A 172 9.14 -24.06 -9.13
CA PHE A 172 9.75 -23.27 -10.20
C PHE A 172 11.17 -23.72 -10.59
N GLY A 173 11.80 -24.68 -9.90
CA GLY A 173 13.19 -25.11 -10.12
C GLY A 173 13.49 -25.79 -11.47
N VAL A 174 12.51 -25.94 -12.36
CA VAL A 174 12.73 -26.24 -13.80
C VAL A 174 13.01 -24.99 -14.64
N TRP A 175 12.58 -23.81 -14.18
CA TRP A 175 12.77 -22.51 -14.85
C TRP A 175 13.79 -21.59 -14.13
N VAL A 176 13.95 -21.73 -12.81
CA VAL A 176 14.80 -20.92 -11.91
C VAL A 176 15.63 -21.76 -10.94
N GLY A 177 16.04 -22.96 -11.37
CA GLY A 177 16.95 -23.81 -10.60
C GLY A 177 18.36 -23.21 -10.47
N TRP A 178 19.25 -23.95 -9.81
CA TRP A 178 20.51 -23.41 -9.32
C TRP A 178 21.68 -23.66 -10.28
N ASN A 179 22.43 -22.62 -10.64
CA ASN A 179 23.76 -22.72 -11.27
C ASN A 179 24.81 -23.28 -10.27
N GLU A 180 26.04 -23.54 -10.72
CA GLU A 180 27.05 -24.17 -9.87
C GLU A 180 27.64 -23.23 -8.81
N ARG A 181 27.91 -21.97 -9.18
CA ARG A 181 28.38 -20.90 -8.29
C ARG A 181 27.48 -20.76 -7.05
N ASP A 182 26.17 -20.69 -7.26
CA ASP A 182 25.19 -20.49 -6.21
C ASP A 182 25.01 -21.73 -5.34
N ARG A 183 25.14 -22.95 -5.89
CA ARG A 183 25.20 -24.20 -5.11
C ARG A 183 26.43 -24.26 -4.20
N ALA A 184 27.60 -23.83 -4.69
CA ALA A 184 28.82 -23.76 -3.88
C ALA A 184 28.70 -22.73 -2.76
N THR A 185 28.13 -21.56 -3.05
CA THR A 185 27.84 -20.53 -2.04
C THR A 185 26.82 -21.01 -1.00
N LEU A 186 25.73 -21.66 -1.41
CA LEU A 186 24.75 -22.25 -0.48
C LEU A 186 25.37 -23.37 0.38
N ARG A 187 26.24 -24.21 -0.17
CA ARG A 187 26.99 -25.23 0.62
C ARG A 187 27.82 -24.59 1.73
N ARG A 188 28.67 -23.61 1.40
CA ARG A 188 29.45 -22.84 2.37
C ARG A 188 28.56 -22.22 3.45
N MET A 189 27.51 -21.53 3.03
CA MET A 189 26.58 -20.81 3.90
C MET A 189 25.91 -21.77 4.90
N LEU A 190 25.32 -22.87 4.41
CA LEU A 190 24.62 -23.83 5.26
C LEU A 190 25.53 -24.61 6.20
N ARG A 191 26.79 -24.89 5.83
CA ARG A 191 27.79 -25.45 6.77
C ARG A 191 27.98 -24.51 7.96
N ALA A 192 28.37 -23.26 7.67
CA ALA A 192 28.71 -22.29 8.71
C ALA A 192 27.48 -21.88 9.53
N GLN A 193 26.33 -21.60 8.90
CA GLN A 193 25.10 -21.21 9.61
C GLN A 193 24.58 -22.29 10.56
N ARG A 194 24.79 -23.59 10.28
CA ARG A 194 24.36 -24.67 11.17
C ARG A 194 25.22 -24.75 12.43
N ALA A 195 26.54 -24.77 12.29
CA ALA A 195 27.46 -24.83 13.43
C ALA A 195 27.50 -23.53 14.24
N LEU A 196 27.32 -22.37 13.58
CA LEU A 196 27.37 -21.04 14.18
C LEU A 196 25.98 -20.42 14.42
N SER A 197 24.92 -21.24 14.40
CA SER A 197 23.54 -20.79 14.66
C SER A 197 23.38 -20.02 15.99
N PRO A 198 24.00 -20.41 17.12
CA PRO A 198 23.88 -19.67 18.37
C PRO A 198 24.37 -18.22 18.26
N ILE A 199 25.59 -17.99 17.74
CA ILE A 199 26.15 -16.63 17.62
C ILE A 199 25.39 -15.78 16.58
N LEU A 200 24.84 -16.39 15.53
CA LEU A 200 23.97 -15.70 14.58
C LEU A 200 22.63 -15.27 15.21
N VAL A 201 21.98 -16.15 15.99
CA VAL A 201 20.64 -15.91 16.56
C VAL A 201 20.65 -15.08 17.85
N THR A 202 21.69 -15.20 18.70
CA THR A 202 21.74 -14.53 20.01
C THR A 202 22.88 -13.53 20.17
N GLY A 203 23.84 -13.48 19.25
CA GLY A 203 24.96 -12.55 19.32
C GLY A 203 24.59 -11.09 19.02
N GLU A 204 25.40 -10.18 19.55
CA GLU A 204 25.39 -8.77 19.17
C GLU A 204 25.71 -8.67 17.67
N TRP A 205 24.77 -8.15 16.89
CA TRP A 205 24.95 -7.92 15.46
C TRP A 205 25.25 -6.45 15.16
N SER A 206 26.40 -6.21 14.52
CA SER A 206 26.79 -4.90 13.98
C SER A 206 26.80 -5.00 12.43
N PRO A 207 25.70 -4.63 11.74
CA PRO A 207 25.64 -4.69 10.28
C PRO A 207 26.62 -3.73 9.61
N LEU A 208 27.21 -4.17 8.50
CA LEU A 208 28.12 -3.37 7.65
C LEU A 208 29.36 -2.80 8.39
N LEU A 209 29.72 -3.36 9.54
CA LEU A 209 30.82 -2.90 10.39
C LEU A 209 32.04 -3.84 10.31
N GLY A 210 33.23 -3.24 10.17
CA GLY A 210 34.52 -3.91 10.32
C GLY A 210 35.30 -4.15 9.02
N ALA A 211 34.72 -3.86 7.86
CA ALA A 211 35.40 -3.99 6.57
C ALA A 211 36.59 -3.01 6.44
N SER A 212 37.70 -3.43 5.81
CA SER A 212 38.83 -2.55 5.49
C SER A 212 38.50 -1.58 4.34
N GLU A 213 39.20 -0.45 4.24
CA GLU A 213 39.00 0.50 3.13
C GLU A 213 39.24 -0.15 1.76
N ALA A 214 40.25 -1.01 1.66
CA ALA A 214 40.57 -1.77 0.44
C ALA A 214 39.51 -2.85 0.11
N ALA A 215 38.80 -3.39 1.11
CA ALA A 215 37.65 -4.27 0.88
C ALA A 215 36.45 -3.47 0.38
N ILE A 216 36.10 -2.36 1.05
CA ILE A 216 34.98 -1.49 0.68
C ILE A 216 35.16 -0.93 -0.74
N ALA A 217 36.36 -0.46 -1.09
CA ALA A 217 36.68 0.04 -2.42
C ALA A 217 36.56 -1.01 -3.53
N ALA A 218 36.66 -2.30 -3.20
CA ALA A 218 36.48 -3.42 -4.11
C ALA A 218 35.05 -4.03 -4.08
N GLY A 219 34.10 -3.42 -3.35
CA GLY A 219 32.74 -3.94 -3.21
C GLY A 219 32.65 -5.18 -2.30
N VAL A 220 33.62 -5.36 -1.39
CA VAL A 220 33.62 -6.41 -0.36
C VAL A 220 33.14 -5.81 0.97
N TYR A 221 32.11 -6.42 1.55
CA TYR A 221 31.42 -5.92 2.75
C TYR A 221 31.42 -6.95 3.87
N VAL A 222 31.37 -6.48 5.13
CA VAL A 222 31.48 -7.31 6.33
C VAL A 222 30.40 -6.94 7.36
N SER A 223 29.78 -7.95 7.96
CA SER A 223 28.91 -7.85 9.15
C SER A 223 29.58 -8.55 10.33
N ARG A 224 29.43 -8.01 11.54
CA ARG A 224 29.96 -8.60 12.78
C ARG A 224 28.84 -9.22 13.62
N TYR A 225 29.07 -10.43 14.13
CA TYR A 225 28.27 -11.08 15.17
C TYR A 225 29.18 -11.45 16.33
N ALA A 226 28.83 -11.12 17.58
CA ALA A 226 29.67 -11.42 18.74
C ALA A 226 28.87 -12.00 19.92
N ALA A 227 29.39 -13.05 20.54
CA ALA A 227 28.87 -13.68 21.76
C ALA A 227 29.99 -14.36 22.53
N ASP A 228 30.01 -14.24 23.86
CA ASP A 228 30.83 -15.05 24.78
C ASP A 228 32.34 -15.17 24.45
N GLY A 229 32.94 -14.08 23.93
CA GLY A 229 34.35 -14.03 23.53
C GLY A 229 34.65 -14.60 22.14
N VAL A 230 33.63 -15.00 21.39
CA VAL A 230 33.69 -15.42 19.98
C VAL A 230 33.09 -14.32 19.10
N THR A 231 33.72 -14.05 17.95
CA THR A 231 33.20 -13.11 16.94
C THR A 231 33.20 -13.76 15.56
N LEU A 232 32.05 -13.83 14.90
CA LEU A 232 31.90 -14.21 13.51
C LEU A 232 31.79 -12.95 12.63
N TRP A 233 32.67 -12.85 11.65
CA TRP A 233 32.62 -11.87 10.58
C TRP A 233 32.08 -12.54 9.32
N THR A 234 30.87 -12.16 8.89
CA THR A 234 30.28 -12.64 7.62
C THR A 234 30.69 -11.70 6.49
N ILE A 235 31.38 -12.22 5.48
CA ILE A 235 31.98 -11.44 4.39
C ILE A 235 31.25 -11.76 3.08
N VAL A 236 31.00 -10.75 2.25
CA VAL A 236 30.41 -10.90 0.90
C VAL A 236 31.21 -10.14 -0.14
N ASN A 237 31.20 -10.61 -1.39
CA ASN A 237 31.78 -9.91 -2.55
C ASN A 237 30.68 -9.57 -3.56
N ARG A 238 30.50 -8.27 -3.84
CA ARG A 238 29.49 -7.77 -4.79
C ARG A 238 29.97 -7.80 -6.25
N GLY A 239 31.29 -7.86 -6.47
CA GLY A 239 31.90 -7.86 -7.80
C GLY A 239 31.87 -9.22 -8.50
N ASP A 240 32.05 -9.18 -9.82
CA ASP A 240 32.02 -10.34 -10.72
C ASP A 240 33.38 -11.06 -10.86
N GLU A 241 34.42 -10.55 -10.18
CA GLU A 241 35.72 -11.20 -10.04
C GLU A 241 35.98 -11.63 -8.59
N ALA A 242 36.85 -12.62 -8.37
CA ALA A 242 37.21 -13.09 -7.04
C ALA A 242 38.24 -12.16 -6.39
N TRP A 243 37.92 -11.61 -5.21
CA TRP A 243 38.78 -10.67 -4.50
C TRP A 243 39.69 -11.38 -3.48
N THR A 244 40.96 -10.97 -3.37
CA THR A 244 41.91 -11.55 -2.39
C THR A 244 42.70 -10.48 -1.64
N GLY A 245 42.31 -10.19 -0.39
CA GLY A 245 42.92 -9.15 0.45
C GLY A 245 42.65 -9.36 1.93
N GLU A 246 42.96 -8.35 2.74
CA GLU A 246 42.68 -8.32 4.18
C GLU A 246 41.29 -7.70 4.39
N PRO A 247 40.26 -8.50 4.72
CA PRO A 247 38.87 -8.04 4.67
C PRO A 247 38.48 -7.16 5.86
N LEU A 248 39.20 -7.25 6.98
CA LEU A 248 38.91 -6.56 8.22
C LEU A 248 39.82 -5.33 8.40
N ALA A 249 39.26 -4.22 8.86
CA ALA A 249 40.02 -3.01 9.22
C ALA A 249 40.90 -3.18 10.46
N GLN A 250 40.74 -4.29 11.20
CA GLN A 250 41.47 -4.59 12.43
C GLN A 250 42.15 -5.97 12.32
N ALA A 251 43.45 -5.99 12.64
CA ALA A 251 44.20 -7.22 12.83
C ALA A 251 43.59 -8.07 13.97
N ALA A 252 43.90 -9.36 13.99
CA ALA A 252 43.58 -10.19 15.17
C ALA A 252 44.34 -9.64 16.38
N ALA A 253 43.67 -9.51 17.53
CA ALA A 253 44.35 -9.18 18.78
C ALA A 253 45.28 -10.34 19.20
N GLU A 254 46.32 -10.02 19.97
CA GLU A 254 47.32 -11.00 20.39
C GLU A 254 46.68 -12.18 21.14
N GLY A 255 47.00 -13.41 20.73
CA GLY A 255 46.43 -14.64 21.28
C GLY A 255 45.05 -15.07 20.75
N VAL A 256 44.39 -14.28 19.87
CA VAL A 256 43.13 -14.69 19.24
C VAL A 256 43.35 -15.83 18.23
N ARG A 257 42.60 -16.93 18.34
CA ARG A 257 42.55 -17.97 17.28
C ARG A 257 41.60 -17.50 16.18
N ARG A 258 42.18 -17.01 15.07
CA ARG A 258 41.46 -16.60 13.86
C ARG A 258 41.39 -17.74 12.84
N VAL A 259 40.21 -18.02 12.31
CA VAL A 259 39.95 -19.12 11.35
C VAL A 259 38.98 -18.69 10.25
N GLU A 260 39.27 -19.01 9.00
CA GLU A 260 38.31 -18.90 7.89
C GLU A 260 37.40 -20.15 7.89
N VAL A 261 36.09 -19.95 8.03
CA VAL A 261 35.12 -21.03 8.29
C VAL A 261 34.42 -21.60 7.04
N THR A 262 34.69 -21.06 5.85
CA THR A 262 34.16 -21.56 4.58
C THR A 262 35.13 -22.49 3.84
N THR A 263 36.44 -22.29 4.02
CA THR A 263 37.57 -23.12 3.56
C THR A 263 38.19 -23.98 4.68
N GLY A 264 38.05 -23.56 5.95
CA GLY A 264 38.63 -24.23 7.11
C GLY A 264 40.11 -23.94 7.34
N THR A 265 40.59 -22.74 6.93
CA THR A 265 41.99 -22.32 7.02
C THR A 265 42.25 -21.53 8.31
N GLU A 266 43.23 -21.94 9.13
CA GLU A 266 43.59 -21.24 10.38
C GLU A 266 44.68 -20.19 10.16
N GLY A 267 44.73 -19.16 11.02
CA GLY A 267 45.80 -18.15 11.03
C GLY A 267 45.71 -17.10 9.91
N VAL A 268 44.54 -16.94 9.27
CA VAL A 268 44.38 -16.07 8.10
C VAL A 268 44.49 -14.57 8.43
N SER A 269 45.35 -13.85 7.70
CA SER A 269 45.29 -12.38 7.57
C SER A 269 44.49 -11.97 6.32
N ARG A 270 44.74 -12.66 5.20
CA ARG A 270 44.06 -12.48 3.91
C ARG A 270 43.07 -13.61 3.65
N VAL A 271 41.98 -13.30 2.95
CA VAL A 271 41.02 -14.30 2.45
C VAL A 271 40.76 -14.08 0.95
N THR A 272 40.39 -15.15 0.25
CA THR A 272 39.84 -15.09 -1.11
C THR A 272 38.32 -15.21 -1.05
N VAL A 273 37.60 -14.17 -1.45
CA VAL A 273 36.14 -14.18 -1.55
C VAL A 273 35.76 -14.39 -3.02
N PRO A 274 35.08 -15.50 -3.39
CA PRO A 274 34.73 -15.78 -4.78
C PRO A 274 33.92 -14.66 -5.45
N ALA A 275 33.96 -14.58 -6.78
CA ALA A 275 33.09 -13.74 -7.59
C ALA A 275 31.62 -13.95 -7.18
N ARG A 276 30.90 -12.86 -6.91
CA ARG A 276 29.51 -12.88 -6.41
C ARG A 276 29.29 -13.80 -5.19
N GLY A 277 30.35 -14.08 -4.41
CA GLY A 277 30.37 -15.10 -3.37
C GLY A 277 30.38 -14.58 -1.93
N ILE A 278 30.68 -15.50 -1.02
CA ILE A 278 30.79 -15.26 0.43
C ILE A 278 32.08 -15.86 0.99
N ALA A 279 32.53 -15.33 2.13
CA ALA A 279 33.56 -15.89 3.00
C ALA A 279 33.16 -15.63 4.48
N GLY A 280 33.89 -16.18 5.43
CA GLY A 280 33.62 -15.95 6.86
C GLY A 280 34.84 -16.15 7.73
N ILE A 281 35.09 -15.23 8.65
CA ILE A 281 36.17 -15.35 9.65
C ILE A 281 35.55 -15.53 11.04
N LEU A 282 36.04 -16.50 11.79
CA LEU A 282 35.72 -16.69 13.20
C LEU A 282 36.96 -16.34 14.04
N ASP A 283 36.82 -15.36 14.93
CA ASP A 283 37.79 -15.00 15.95
C ASP A 283 37.35 -15.56 17.29
N ILE A 284 38.25 -16.30 17.96
CA ILE A 284 38.03 -16.86 19.29
C ILE A 284 39.06 -16.23 20.24
N ALA A 285 38.59 -15.47 21.23
CA ALA A 285 39.45 -14.79 22.19
C ALA A 285 40.19 -15.77 23.13
N PRO A 286 41.33 -15.38 23.72
CA PRO A 286 42.03 -16.17 24.73
C PRO A 286 41.08 -16.61 25.86
N GLY A 287 40.95 -17.93 26.07
CA GLY A 287 40.08 -18.51 27.10
C GLY A 287 38.59 -18.59 26.76
N ALA A 288 38.15 -18.10 25.61
CA ALA A 288 36.77 -18.30 25.13
C ALA A 288 36.54 -19.76 24.71
N VAL A 289 35.30 -20.25 24.89
CA VAL A 289 34.91 -21.61 24.49
C VAL A 289 34.61 -21.63 23.00
N ALA A 290 35.29 -22.49 22.25
CA ALA A 290 35.03 -22.66 20.82
C ALA A 290 33.60 -23.19 20.57
N PRO A 291 32.89 -22.72 19.52
CA PRO A 291 31.55 -23.21 19.17
C PRO A 291 31.49 -24.74 18.98
N ALA A 292 30.43 -25.36 19.48
CA ALA A 292 30.20 -26.79 19.31
C ALA A 292 30.09 -27.16 17.83
N GLY A 293 30.80 -28.20 17.41
CA GLY A 293 30.88 -28.62 16.00
C GLY A 293 31.84 -27.80 15.13
N LEU A 294 32.66 -26.90 15.70
CA LEU A 294 33.65 -26.14 14.94
C LEU A 294 34.63 -27.06 14.18
N ASP A 295 35.21 -28.07 14.83
CA ASP A 295 36.20 -28.93 14.15
C ASP A 295 35.58 -29.77 13.03
N GLU A 296 34.30 -30.15 13.15
CA GLU A 296 33.51 -30.78 12.09
C GLU A 296 33.26 -29.82 10.91
N LEU A 297 32.88 -28.57 11.21
CA LEU A 297 32.75 -27.49 10.22
C LEU A 297 34.05 -27.28 9.44
N LEU A 298 35.18 -27.17 10.15
CA LEU A 298 36.49 -26.94 9.53
C LEU A 298 36.97 -28.16 8.72
N ALA A 299 36.70 -29.38 9.17
CA ALA A 299 36.95 -30.60 8.39
C ALA A 299 36.09 -30.66 7.11
N ALA A 300 34.78 -30.39 7.23
CA ALA A 300 33.85 -30.38 6.10
C ALA A 300 34.09 -29.21 5.12
N ALA A 301 34.68 -28.11 5.59
CA ALA A 301 35.13 -26.99 4.75
C ALA A 301 36.40 -27.35 3.96
N ARG A 302 37.41 -27.95 4.62
CA ARG A 302 38.65 -28.40 3.96
C ARG A 302 38.44 -29.54 2.95
N ALA A 303 37.35 -30.29 3.07
CA ALA A 303 36.97 -31.35 2.14
C ALA A 303 36.18 -30.87 0.90
N ASP A 304 35.76 -29.60 0.83
CA ASP A 304 34.89 -29.08 -0.23
C ASP A 304 35.71 -28.49 -1.39
N THR A 305 36.15 -29.37 -2.30
CA THR A 305 36.98 -29.00 -3.46
C THR A 305 36.28 -28.09 -4.48
N ASP A 306 34.95 -28.01 -4.46
CA ASP A 306 34.14 -27.23 -5.41
C ASP A 306 34.06 -25.75 -4.99
N SER A 307 35.17 -25.17 -4.53
CA SER A 307 35.16 -23.88 -3.86
C SER A 307 35.01 -22.67 -4.81
N ALA A 308 35.18 -22.84 -6.13
CA ALA A 308 35.02 -21.74 -7.10
C ALA A 308 34.57 -22.18 -8.52
N PRO A 309 33.44 -22.89 -8.70
CA PRO A 309 32.87 -23.10 -10.02
C PRO A 309 32.49 -21.74 -10.65
N PRO A 310 32.99 -21.41 -11.85
CA PRO A 310 32.83 -20.07 -12.43
C PRO A 310 31.46 -19.84 -13.10
N SER A 311 30.71 -20.91 -13.34
CA SER A 311 29.46 -20.84 -14.12
C SER A 311 28.29 -20.33 -13.29
N ALA A 312 27.78 -19.16 -13.70
CA ALA A 312 26.45 -18.67 -13.38
C ALA A 312 25.36 -19.20 -14.35
N ASP A 313 25.75 -20.01 -15.35
CA ASP A 313 24.84 -20.51 -16.37
C ASP A 313 23.76 -21.39 -15.75
N PHE A 314 22.51 -21.12 -16.12
CA PHE A 314 21.38 -21.91 -15.64
C PHE A 314 21.15 -23.13 -16.55
N PRO A 315 21.35 -24.38 -16.06
CA PRO A 315 21.00 -25.58 -16.81
C PRO A 315 19.48 -25.76 -16.84
N ALA A 316 18.83 -25.14 -17.83
CA ALA A 316 17.39 -25.26 -18.05
C ALA A 316 16.98 -26.72 -18.20
N ARG A 317 16.14 -27.20 -17.28
CA ARG A 317 15.64 -28.58 -17.29
C ARG A 317 14.61 -28.72 -18.41
N GLU A 318 15.01 -29.24 -19.58
CA GLU A 318 14.08 -29.48 -20.68
C GLU A 318 12.93 -30.40 -20.24
N ALA A 319 11.70 -29.95 -20.45
CA ALA A 319 10.49 -30.70 -20.12
C ALA A 319 10.21 -31.79 -21.19
N VAL A 320 11.07 -32.82 -21.24
CA VAL A 320 11.00 -33.90 -22.25
C VAL A 320 9.65 -34.63 -22.18
N ARG A 321 8.77 -34.32 -23.14
CA ARG A 321 7.44 -34.93 -23.27
C ARG A 321 7.55 -36.39 -23.67
N ARG A 322 7.48 -37.31 -22.70
CA ARG A 322 7.30 -38.74 -22.97
C ARG A 322 5.96 -38.98 -23.66
N ILE A 323 5.99 -39.34 -24.94
CA ILE A 323 4.81 -39.79 -25.69
C ILE A 323 4.55 -41.26 -25.29
N PRO A 324 3.42 -41.60 -24.68
CA PRO A 324 3.10 -43.00 -24.40
C PRO A 324 2.76 -43.74 -25.69
N SER A 325 3.14 -45.02 -25.78
CA SER A 325 2.70 -45.89 -26.88
C SER A 325 1.16 -45.95 -26.94
N PRO A 326 0.53 -45.73 -28.10
CA PRO A 326 -0.91 -45.80 -28.22
C PRO A 326 -1.40 -47.24 -28.01
N ALA A 327 -2.47 -47.41 -27.24
CA ALA A 327 -3.13 -48.72 -27.11
C ALA A 327 -3.92 -49.02 -28.41
N PRO A 328 -3.65 -50.15 -29.09
CA PRO A 328 -4.40 -50.51 -30.29
C PRO A 328 -5.84 -50.91 -29.91
N VAL A 329 -6.82 -50.36 -30.63
CA VAL A 329 -8.24 -50.72 -30.50
C VAL A 329 -8.79 -51.15 -31.87
N LEU A 330 -9.55 -52.25 -31.90
CA LEU A 330 -10.09 -52.80 -33.15
C LEU A 330 -11.26 -51.98 -33.72
N ALA A 331 -11.91 -51.18 -32.88
CA ALA A 331 -12.98 -50.25 -33.26
C ALA A 331 -12.92 -48.99 -32.37
N PRO A 332 -13.35 -47.82 -32.86
CA PRO A 332 -13.48 -46.62 -32.03
C PRO A 332 -14.51 -46.86 -30.90
N PRO A 333 -14.23 -46.48 -29.65
CA PRO A 333 -15.22 -46.49 -28.57
C PRO A 333 -16.47 -45.66 -28.90
N ALA A 334 -17.64 -46.09 -28.43
CA ALA A 334 -18.85 -45.27 -28.52
C ALA A 334 -18.63 -43.90 -27.84
N GLY A 335 -19.03 -42.81 -28.51
CA GLY A 335 -18.71 -41.44 -28.07
C GLY A 335 -17.30 -40.99 -28.41
N SER A 336 -16.64 -41.58 -29.42
CA SER A 336 -15.37 -41.07 -29.96
C SER A 336 -15.47 -40.71 -31.44
N VAL A 337 -14.68 -39.71 -31.84
CA VAL A 337 -14.42 -39.32 -33.23
C VAL A 337 -13.08 -39.89 -33.69
N LEU A 338 -12.98 -40.27 -34.96
CA LEU A 338 -11.72 -40.64 -35.58
C LEU A 338 -11.00 -39.38 -36.05
N VAL A 339 -9.73 -39.24 -35.65
CA VAL A 339 -8.85 -38.16 -36.08
C VAL A 339 -7.73 -38.75 -36.93
N GLU A 340 -7.72 -38.38 -38.21
CA GLU A 340 -6.73 -38.83 -39.19
C GLU A 340 -5.31 -38.31 -38.88
N PRO A 341 -4.25 -38.97 -39.42
CA PRO A 341 -2.87 -38.49 -39.31
C PRO A 341 -2.62 -37.10 -39.91
N GLY A 342 -1.49 -36.49 -39.55
CA GLY A 342 -0.96 -35.25 -40.12
C GLY A 342 -0.82 -34.11 -39.11
N GLU A 343 -0.32 -32.95 -39.56
CA GLU A 343 -0.23 -31.74 -38.74
C GLU A 343 -1.63 -31.16 -38.49
N ARG A 344 -1.85 -30.67 -37.27
CA ARG A 344 -3.04 -29.94 -36.82
C ARG A 344 -2.61 -28.67 -36.13
N ARG A 345 -3.36 -27.59 -36.34
CA ARG A 345 -3.23 -26.33 -35.59
C ARG A 345 -4.36 -26.28 -34.57
N VAL A 346 -4.01 -26.39 -33.29
CA VAL A 346 -4.97 -26.44 -32.18
C VAL A 346 -4.93 -25.08 -31.45
N PRO A 347 -5.96 -24.23 -31.58
CA PRO A 347 -6.10 -23.07 -30.72
C PRO A 347 -6.44 -23.56 -29.30
N VAL A 348 -5.64 -23.18 -28.32
CA VAL A 348 -5.89 -23.46 -26.91
C VAL A 348 -6.05 -22.14 -26.18
N THR A 349 -7.26 -21.88 -25.70
CA THR A 349 -7.53 -20.77 -24.78
C THR A 349 -7.31 -21.25 -23.35
N PHE A 350 -6.50 -20.51 -22.59
CA PHE A 350 -6.15 -20.81 -21.22
C PHE A 350 -5.95 -19.51 -20.44
N ARG A 351 -6.24 -19.51 -19.14
CA ARG A 351 -5.88 -18.38 -18.27
C ARG A 351 -4.39 -18.46 -17.95
N ARG A 352 -3.59 -17.52 -18.48
CA ARG A 352 -2.14 -17.49 -18.28
C ARG A 352 -1.84 -17.33 -16.78
N ARG A 353 -1.32 -18.36 -16.12
CA ARG A 353 -0.80 -18.27 -14.75
C ARG A 353 0.65 -17.77 -14.77
N GLU A 354 1.29 -17.76 -13.60
CA GLU A 354 2.74 -17.56 -13.41
C GLU A 354 3.60 -18.37 -14.42
N THR A 355 3.08 -19.51 -14.90
CA THR A 355 3.72 -20.37 -15.91
C THR A 355 2.86 -20.47 -17.18
N GLY A 356 3.47 -20.32 -18.36
CA GLY A 356 2.85 -20.64 -19.65
C GLY A 356 3.00 -22.11 -20.04
N PHE A 357 2.81 -22.45 -21.32
CA PHE A 357 3.13 -23.80 -21.82
C PHE A 357 4.62 -24.14 -21.64
N TYR A 358 4.93 -25.42 -21.44
CA TYR A 358 6.30 -25.96 -21.31
C TYR A 358 7.29 -25.52 -22.41
N GLN A 359 6.78 -25.10 -23.57
CA GLN A 359 7.54 -24.74 -24.77
C GLN A 359 7.41 -23.24 -25.13
N GLY A 360 6.68 -22.46 -24.34
CA GLY A 360 6.31 -21.07 -24.67
C GLY A 360 6.18 -20.12 -23.48
N ALA A 361 6.37 -20.58 -22.24
CA ALA A 361 6.40 -19.74 -21.04
C ALA A 361 7.53 -18.68 -21.13
N PRO A 362 7.22 -17.38 -21.25
CA PRO A 362 8.25 -16.35 -21.28
C PRO A 362 8.90 -16.21 -19.91
N TYR A 363 10.23 -16.15 -19.87
CA TYR A 363 10.97 -15.71 -18.70
C TYR A 363 10.60 -14.25 -18.39
N VAL A 364 10.56 -13.90 -17.09
CA VAL A 364 10.21 -12.56 -16.60
C VAL A 364 11.35 -12.13 -15.68
N GLU A 365 12.20 -11.23 -16.17
CA GLU A 365 13.42 -10.83 -15.44
C GLU A 365 13.09 -10.02 -14.18
N GLU A 366 12.04 -9.19 -14.25
CA GLU A 366 11.56 -8.37 -13.14
C GLU A 366 10.05 -8.51 -12.94
N TRP A 367 9.63 -8.87 -11.72
CA TRP A 367 8.22 -8.99 -11.32
C TRP A 367 7.48 -7.63 -11.27
N LYS A 368 8.22 -6.51 -11.22
CA LYS A 368 7.68 -5.15 -11.14
C LYS A 368 8.56 -4.19 -11.93
N PRO A 369 8.01 -3.22 -12.68
CA PRO A 369 6.58 -2.93 -12.85
C PRO A 369 5.97 -3.72 -14.04
N LEU A 370 5.19 -4.77 -13.73
CA LEU A 370 4.52 -5.72 -14.64
C LEU A 370 4.22 -5.19 -16.06
N PRO A 371 4.93 -5.72 -17.06
CA PRO A 371 4.28 -6.71 -17.94
C PRO A 371 5.12 -7.99 -18.14
N PRO A 372 4.54 -9.10 -18.60
CA PRO A 372 3.15 -9.28 -19.01
C PRO A 372 2.21 -9.60 -17.83
N ARG A 373 0.94 -9.21 -17.98
CA ARG A 373 -0.11 -9.53 -17.01
C ARG A 373 -0.27 -11.05 -16.85
N LEU A 374 -0.21 -11.48 -15.60
CA LEU A 374 -0.63 -12.82 -15.20
C LEU A 374 -2.13 -12.80 -14.90
N HIS A 375 -2.75 -13.97 -14.96
CA HIS A 375 -4.20 -14.21 -14.82
C HIS A 375 -5.07 -13.63 -15.95
N ASP A 376 -4.48 -13.00 -16.98
CA ASP A 376 -5.10 -12.73 -18.29
C ASP A 376 -5.53 -14.05 -18.98
N ASP A 377 -6.66 -14.04 -19.69
CA ASP A 377 -6.99 -15.10 -20.64
C ASP A 377 -6.17 -14.95 -21.94
N ARG A 378 -5.63 -16.06 -22.46
CA ARG A 378 -4.76 -16.11 -23.64
C ARG A 378 -5.15 -17.26 -24.56
N THR A 379 -5.05 -17.03 -25.87
CA THR A 379 -5.20 -18.08 -26.89
C THR A 379 -3.88 -18.24 -27.64
N GLU A 380 -3.30 -19.43 -27.60
CA GLU A 380 -2.11 -19.78 -28.39
C GLU A 380 -2.45 -20.92 -29.36
N THR A 381 -1.84 -20.95 -30.53
CA THR A 381 -2.07 -21.99 -31.54
C THR A 381 -0.93 -23.00 -31.55
N LEU A 382 -1.12 -24.12 -30.85
CA LEU A 382 -0.16 -25.22 -30.84
C LEU A 382 -0.17 -25.93 -32.21
N ARG A 383 1.02 -26.27 -32.71
CA ARG A 383 1.17 -27.22 -33.83
C ARG A 383 1.33 -28.62 -33.25
N VAL A 384 0.49 -29.56 -33.69
CA VAL A 384 0.47 -30.93 -33.20
C VAL A 384 0.46 -31.90 -34.37
N THR A 385 1.50 -32.72 -34.49
CA THR A 385 1.55 -33.80 -35.48
C THR A 385 0.91 -35.05 -34.90
N ILE A 386 -0.14 -35.56 -35.56
CA ILE A 386 -0.80 -36.82 -35.24
C ILE A 386 -0.15 -37.91 -36.11
N PRO A 387 0.62 -38.86 -35.55
CA PRO A 387 1.45 -39.78 -36.35
C PRO A 387 0.65 -40.95 -36.96
N SER A 388 -0.52 -41.26 -36.42
CA SER A 388 -1.38 -42.36 -36.85
C SER A 388 -2.85 -42.03 -36.53
N ARG A 389 -3.81 -42.73 -37.16
CA ARG A 389 -5.24 -42.52 -36.90
C ARG A 389 -5.55 -42.84 -35.43
N VAL A 390 -6.16 -41.91 -34.70
CA VAL A 390 -6.53 -42.07 -33.30
C VAL A 390 -8.03 -41.89 -33.10
N ALA A 391 -8.61 -42.60 -32.13
CA ALA A 391 -9.96 -42.34 -31.63
C ALA A 391 -9.87 -41.39 -30.43
N MET A 392 -10.61 -40.27 -30.48
CA MET A 392 -10.62 -39.22 -29.46
C MET A 392 -12.04 -39.05 -28.92
N ALA A 393 -12.23 -38.94 -27.60
CA ALA A 393 -13.56 -38.72 -27.02
C ALA A 393 -14.19 -37.43 -27.56
N ASN A 394 -15.50 -37.44 -27.83
CA ASN A 394 -16.21 -36.30 -28.45
C ASN A 394 -16.74 -35.27 -27.44
N GLY A 395 -16.37 -35.40 -26.17
CA GLY A 395 -16.72 -34.51 -25.07
C GLY A 395 -15.82 -34.76 -23.86
N GLU A 396 -15.96 -33.93 -22.83
CA GLU A 396 -15.20 -34.06 -21.59
C GLU A 396 -15.56 -35.37 -20.84
N VAL A 397 -14.56 -35.96 -20.17
CA VAL A 397 -14.74 -37.19 -19.38
C VAL A 397 -14.56 -36.91 -17.91
N THR A 398 -15.53 -37.30 -17.10
CA THR A 398 -15.42 -37.30 -15.64
C THR A 398 -14.28 -38.19 -15.17
N VAL A 399 -13.77 -37.94 -13.96
CA VAL A 399 -12.78 -38.79 -13.26
C VAL A 399 -13.22 -40.26 -13.21
N GLY A 400 -14.53 -40.53 -13.15
CA GLY A 400 -15.11 -41.88 -13.25
C GLY A 400 -14.94 -42.49 -14.64
N GLN A 401 -15.43 -41.83 -15.69
CA GLN A 401 -15.30 -42.31 -17.08
C GLN A 401 -13.85 -42.48 -17.51
N PHE A 402 -12.93 -41.62 -17.04
CA PHE A 402 -11.51 -41.78 -17.26
C PHE A 402 -10.94 -43.03 -16.57
N ARG A 403 -11.31 -43.30 -15.30
CA ARG A 403 -10.95 -44.56 -14.62
C ARG A 403 -11.48 -45.78 -15.38
N ASP A 404 -12.73 -45.75 -15.82
CA ASP A 404 -13.34 -46.84 -16.59
C ASP A 404 -12.65 -47.05 -17.95
N PHE A 405 -12.07 -46.00 -18.55
CA PHE A 405 -11.20 -46.13 -19.73
C PHE A 405 -9.86 -46.80 -19.39
N LEU A 406 -9.22 -46.45 -18.27
CA LEU A 406 -7.95 -47.06 -17.83
C LEU A 406 -8.11 -48.55 -17.48
N ASP A 407 -9.16 -48.92 -16.75
CA ASP A 407 -9.45 -50.31 -16.39
C ASP A 407 -9.83 -51.14 -17.66
N ARG A 408 -10.57 -50.58 -18.63
CA ARG A 408 -10.93 -51.28 -19.90
C ARG A 408 -9.77 -51.42 -20.89
N THR A 409 -8.90 -50.42 -21.01
CA THR A 409 -7.73 -50.47 -21.91
C THR A 409 -6.55 -51.24 -21.31
N GLY A 410 -6.62 -51.59 -20.02
CA GLY A 410 -5.50 -52.18 -19.30
C GLY A 410 -4.31 -51.24 -19.09
N TYR A 411 -4.44 -49.95 -19.45
CA TYR A 411 -3.36 -48.98 -19.43
C TYR A 411 -2.70 -48.90 -18.05
N ARG A 412 -1.36 -48.85 -18.05
CA ARG A 412 -0.55 -48.68 -16.84
C ARG A 412 0.26 -47.40 -16.98
N PRO A 413 -0.12 -46.31 -16.28
CA PRO A 413 0.64 -45.07 -16.31
C PRO A 413 2.05 -45.28 -15.74
N GLN A 414 3.03 -44.59 -16.32
CA GLN A 414 4.43 -44.66 -15.88
C GLN A 414 4.68 -43.99 -14.51
N VAL A 415 3.70 -43.23 -14.01
CA VAL A 415 3.64 -42.59 -12.68
C VAL A 415 2.19 -42.72 -12.22
N ALA A 416 1.89 -43.72 -11.37
CA ALA A 416 0.53 -44.10 -11.04
C ALA A 416 -0.19 -43.09 -10.12
N GLU A 417 0.59 -42.30 -9.42
CA GLU A 417 0.21 -41.29 -8.43
C GLU A 417 -0.42 -40.06 -9.10
N ARG A 418 -0.13 -39.85 -10.39
CA ARG A 418 -0.71 -38.77 -11.23
C ARG A 418 -2.09 -39.12 -11.80
N PHE A 419 -2.61 -40.30 -11.52
CA PHE A 419 -3.87 -40.81 -12.06
C PHE A 419 -4.86 -41.08 -10.90
N PRO A 420 -6.18 -40.97 -11.13
CA PRO A 420 -7.18 -41.13 -10.08
C PRO A 420 -7.31 -42.61 -9.67
N GLY A 421 -6.39 -43.04 -8.80
CA GLY A 421 -6.22 -44.43 -8.37
C GLY A 421 -7.46 -45.06 -7.75
N ARG A 422 -7.35 -46.34 -7.39
CA ARG A 422 -8.43 -47.08 -6.73
C ARG A 422 -8.63 -46.57 -5.30
N ILE A 423 -9.46 -45.53 -5.14
CA ILE A 423 -10.05 -45.13 -3.85
C ILE A 423 -10.91 -46.30 -3.37
N SER A 424 -10.27 -47.20 -2.62
CA SER A 424 -10.87 -48.42 -2.12
C SER A 424 -11.90 -48.07 -1.04
N ARG A 425 -13.19 -48.16 -1.38
CA ARG A 425 -14.31 -48.15 -0.42
C ARG A 425 -14.29 -49.37 0.56
N ARG A 426 -13.18 -50.12 0.64
CA ARG A 426 -12.96 -51.25 1.56
C ARG A 426 -11.63 -51.11 2.35
N GLY A 427 -11.23 -49.89 2.69
CA GLY A 427 -10.02 -49.60 3.49
C GLY A 427 -10.09 -49.91 5.00
N ARG A 428 -11.26 -50.25 5.57
CA ARG A 428 -11.38 -50.61 7.01
C ARG A 428 -10.85 -52.03 7.30
N SER A 429 -9.53 -52.22 7.20
CA SER A 429 -8.84 -53.50 7.41
C SER A 429 -7.74 -53.41 8.49
N ARG A 430 -8.16 -53.60 9.76
CA ARG A 430 -7.37 -54.01 10.93
C ARG A 430 -5.85 -53.79 10.88
N HIS A 431 -5.35 -52.68 11.48
CA HIS A 431 -3.95 -52.61 11.90
C HIS A 431 -3.63 -53.78 12.87
N ARG A 432 -2.63 -54.61 12.51
CA ARG A 432 -1.99 -55.53 13.44
C ARG A 432 -1.31 -54.70 14.54
N ARG A 433 -1.69 -54.92 15.80
CA ARG A 433 -0.97 -54.34 16.95
C ARG A 433 0.38 -55.04 17.10
N LEU A 434 1.47 -54.32 16.88
CA LEU A 434 2.76 -54.64 17.49
C LEU A 434 2.72 -54.26 19.00
N PRO A 435 3.47 -54.95 19.87
CA PRO A 435 3.26 -54.88 21.31
C PRO A 435 3.88 -53.62 21.94
N ARG A 436 3.03 -52.67 22.37
CA ARG A 436 3.46 -51.58 23.27
C ARG A 436 3.86 -52.16 24.63
N ARG A 437 5.16 -52.13 24.97
CA ARG A 437 5.61 -52.20 26.38
C ARG A 437 4.97 -51.04 27.14
N ARG A 438 4.47 -51.31 28.36
CA ARG A 438 3.92 -50.31 29.29
C ARG A 438 4.80 -50.21 30.54
N PRO A 439 5.19 -49.02 31.00
CA PRO A 439 5.43 -48.78 32.42
C PRO A 439 4.16 -49.06 33.23
N ARG A 440 4.30 -49.52 34.48
CA ARG A 440 3.16 -49.81 35.37
C ARG A 440 2.77 -48.57 36.17
N VAL A 441 1.48 -48.20 36.11
CA VAL A 441 0.78 -47.49 37.20
C VAL A 441 -0.58 -48.17 37.41
N ARG A 442 -1.10 -48.20 38.64
CA ARG A 442 -2.30 -48.92 39.06
C ARG A 442 -3.55 -48.03 39.09
N GLY A 443 -4.72 -48.61 38.76
CA GLY A 443 -6.03 -48.35 39.42
C GLY A 443 -6.67 -46.96 39.23
N LEU A 444 -7.99 -46.77 39.31
CA LEU A 444 -9.16 -47.65 39.53
C LEU A 444 -10.39 -47.00 38.83
N GLY A 445 -11.54 -47.67 38.78
CA GLY A 445 -12.85 -47.00 38.65
C GLY A 445 -13.62 -47.23 37.34
N ARG A 446 -14.69 -48.02 37.40
CA ARG A 446 -15.63 -48.31 36.31
C ARG A 446 -16.83 -47.34 36.32
N GLY A 447 -17.46 -47.12 35.16
CA GLY A 447 -18.81 -46.55 34.98
C GLY A 447 -19.33 -46.82 33.56
N ALA A 448 -20.66 -46.96 33.36
CA ALA A 448 -21.25 -47.38 32.07
C ALA A 448 -22.62 -46.73 31.75
N PRO A 449 -23.04 -46.63 30.46
CA PRO A 449 -24.26 -45.91 30.01
C PRO A 449 -25.45 -46.81 29.58
N PRO A 450 -26.66 -46.23 29.37
CA PRO A 450 -27.35 -46.22 28.04
C PRO A 450 -28.13 -44.89 27.80
N GLY A 451 -28.86 -44.57 26.70
CA GLY A 451 -29.30 -45.19 25.41
C GLY A 451 -29.72 -44.08 24.39
N ARG A 452 -29.97 -44.25 23.07
CA ARG A 452 -31.05 -44.97 22.30
C ARG A 452 -32.47 -44.37 22.50
N VAL A 453 -33.36 -44.07 21.52
CA VAL A 453 -33.64 -44.56 20.11
C VAL A 453 -34.22 -43.45 19.16
N ARG A 454 -34.37 -43.77 17.85
CA ARG A 454 -35.05 -43.14 16.66
C ARG A 454 -36.54 -42.69 16.88
N VAL A 455 -37.34 -42.11 15.97
CA VAL A 455 -37.59 -42.22 14.47
C VAL A 455 -38.28 -40.90 13.93
N ALA A 456 -38.85 -40.63 12.71
CA ALA A 456 -39.26 -41.31 11.44
C ALA A 456 -39.25 -40.32 10.22
N ALA A 457 -39.84 -40.66 9.04
CA ALA A 457 -39.88 -39.80 7.81
C ALA A 457 -41.06 -40.09 6.82
N ARG A 458 -41.34 -39.13 5.88
CA ARG A 458 -42.15 -39.14 4.62
C ARG A 458 -41.87 -37.80 3.85
N GLY A 459 -42.25 -37.51 2.59
CA GLY A 459 -42.94 -38.21 1.47
C GLY A 459 -43.07 -37.28 0.22
N VAL A 460 -43.12 -37.80 -1.03
CA VAL A 460 -42.92 -37.08 -2.34
C VAL A 460 -43.66 -37.88 -3.46
N PRO A 461 -44.43 -37.36 -4.47
CA PRO A 461 -43.94 -36.55 -5.64
C PRO A 461 -44.96 -35.63 -6.42
N ALA A 462 -44.54 -34.93 -7.51
CA ALA A 462 -45.07 -35.08 -8.91
C ALA A 462 -44.75 -33.93 -9.95
N ARG A 463 -43.83 -34.20 -10.91
CA ARG A 463 -43.74 -33.85 -12.37
C ARG A 463 -44.23 -32.50 -13.01
N LEU A 464 -43.26 -31.76 -13.60
CA LEU A 464 -43.01 -31.43 -15.05
C LEU A 464 -44.15 -30.89 -15.99
N PRO A 465 -43.86 -30.22 -17.15
CA PRO A 465 -42.58 -30.05 -17.89
C PRO A 465 -42.20 -28.58 -18.26
N ALA A 466 -41.27 -28.39 -19.23
CA ALA A 466 -40.73 -27.11 -19.69
C ALA A 466 -40.85 -26.90 -21.23
N ALA A 467 -40.58 -25.68 -21.70
CA ALA A 467 -40.41 -25.31 -23.11
C ALA A 467 -39.40 -24.14 -23.25
N ASP A 468 -38.82 -23.94 -24.44
CA ASP A 468 -37.63 -23.10 -24.70
C ASP A 468 -37.97 -21.88 -25.63
N PRO A 469 -37.09 -21.19 -26.38
CA PRO A 469 -37.05 -19.72 -26.30
C PRO A 469 -37.39 -18.99 -27.61
N GLY A 470 -37.52 -17.66 -27.52
CA GLY A 470 -37.58 -16.77 -28.68
C GLY A 470 -37.27 -15.33 -28.29
N GLY A 471 -36.36 -14.69 -29.03
CA GLY A 471 -36.18 -13.23 -29.00
C GLY A 471 -36.42 -12.66 -30.40
N VAL A 472 -36.49 -11.34 -30.54
CA VAL A 472 -36.28 -10.62 -31.81
C VAL A 472 -36.10 -9.11 -31.56
N GLU A 473 -35.23 -8.53 -32.40
CA GLU A 473 -35.02 -7.11 -32.77
C GLU A 473 -35.03 -5.96 -31.74
N LEU A 474 -33.92 -5.19 -31.80
CA LEU A 474 -33.87 -3.75 -31.54
C LEU A 474 -34.45 -3.01 -32.76
N ASP A 475 -35.18 -1.92 -32.54
CA ASP A 475 -35.49 -0.95 -33.61
C ASP A 475 -34.96 0.47 -33.26
N ARG A 476 -34.69 1.27 -34.29
CA ARG A 476 -34.08 2.60 -34.23
C ARG A 476 -34.77 3.56 -35.19
N GLU A 477 -35.70 4.36 -34.68
CA GLU A 477 -36.25 5.52 -35.40
C GLU A 477 -35.80 6.85 -34.79
N ARG A 478 -35.95 7.93 -35.56
CA ARG A 478 -35.15 9.15 -35.39
C ARG A 478 -36.01 10.44 -35.48
N ALA A 479 -35.59 11.42 -34.69
CA ALA A 479 -35.52 12.83 -35.07
C ALA A 479 -36.78 13.76 -35.05
N GLN A 480 -36.49 14.98 -34.56
CA GLN A 480 -36.80 16.29 -35.15
C GLN A 480 -37.98 17.17 -34.65
N ARG A 481 -37.59 18.38 -34.19
CA ARG A 481 -38.29 19.69 -34.22
C ARG A 481 -39.59 19.78 -33.39
N ARG A 482 -39.81 20.82 -32.57
CA ARG A 482 -39.69 22.26 -32.85
C ARG A 482 -39.36 23.03 -31.55
N GLY A 483 -39.16 24.34 -31.62
CA GLY A 483 -39.10 25.22 -30.45
C GLY A 483 -39.60 26.62 -30.76
N HIS A 484 -39.83 27.43 -29.72
CA HIS A 484 -39.80 28.90 -29.74
C HIS A 484 -39.68 29.44 -28.30
N PRO A 485 -39.19 30.68 -28.09
CA PRO A 485 -38.81 31.20 -26.77
C PRO A 485 -39.91 32.04 -26.10
N VAL A 486 -39.81 32.21 -24.78
CA VAL A 486 -40.58 33.21 -24.00
C VAL A 486 -39.62 34.06 -23.16
N ARG A 487 -39.95 35.35 -22.98
CA ARG A 487 -39.10 36.38 -22.36
C ARG A 487 -39.31 36.53 -20.84
N HIS A 488 -38.39 37.28 -20.23
CA HIS A 488 -38.44 37.84 -18.87
C HIS A 488 -39.83 38.20 -18.32
N ALA A 489 -39.99 37.96 -17.01
CA ALA A 489 -40.69 38.88 -16.13
C ALA A 489 -39.89 39.10 -14.84
N GLN A 490 -39.37 40.31 -14.60
CA GLN A 490 -38.84 40.69 -13.29
C GLN A 490 -40.00 41.05 -12.37
N ARG A 491 -39.94 40.66 -11.08
CA ARG A 491 -40.85 41.22 -10.06
C ARG A 491 -40.13 41.52 -8.76
N ARG A 492 -39.78 42.80 -8.57
CA ARG A 492 -39.35 43.35 -7.27
C ARG A 492 -40.54 43.43 -6.33
N GLN A 493 -40.36 43.05 -5.07
CA GLN A 493 -41.07 43.68 -3.94
C GLN A 493 -40.07 44.01 -2.83
N ARG A 494 -40.45 44.95 -1.94
CA ARG A 494 -39.58 45.63 -0.97
C ARG A 494 -40.12 45.49 0.45
N ALA A 495 -39.20 45.52 1.42
CA ALA A 495 -39.42 45.82 2.85
C ALA A 495 -40.21 44.72 3.62
N ARG A 496 -40.06 44.57 4.94
CA ARG A 496 -39.71 45.57 5.97
C ARG A 496 -38.77 45.03 7.05
N GLN A 497 -37.96 45.92 7.64
CA GLN A 497 -37.44 45.75 9.01
C GLN A 497 -38.51 46.13 10.05
N PRO A 498 -38.37 45.69 11.30
CA PRO A 498 -38.45 46.63 12.42
C PRO A 498 -37.18 46.64 13.30
N ARG A 499 -37.11 47.65 14.19
CA ARG A 499 -35.91 48.03 14.94
C ARG A 499 -35.72 47.28 16.26
N VAL A 500 -34.44 47.09 16.60
CA VAL A 500 -33.80 47.24 17.92
C VAL A 500 -34.71 47.61 19.10
N GLY A 501 -34.63 46.82 20.17
CA GLY A 501 -34.84 47.28 21.56
C GLY A 501 -33.53 47.13 22.35
N LEU A 502 -33.22 48.07 23.25
CA LEU A 502 -31.93 48.13 23.95
C LEU A 502 -32.13 48.55 25.42
N VAL A 503 -31.64 47.75 26.37
CA VAL A 503 -31.74 48.00 27.82
C VAL A 503 -30.37 47.75 28.49
N HIS A 504 -30.14 48.38 29.64
CA HIS A 504 -28.81 48.63 30.21
C HIS A 504 -28.30 47.61 31.24
N ARG A 505 -26.96 47.48 31.26
CA ARG A 505 -26.04 47.36 32.42
C ARG A 505 -26.58 46.77 33.75
N ARG A 506 -25.77 45.87 34.32
CA ARG A 506 -25.14 46.14 35.63
C ARG A 506 -23.74 45.50 35.73
N ARG A 507 -22.90 46.07 36.60
CA ARG A 507 -21.58 45.52 36.98
C ARG A 507 -21.74 44.63 38.20
N GLY A 508 -20.89 43.61 38.31
CA GLY A 508 -20.62 42.87 39.54
C GLY A 508 -19.21 42.28 39.45
N ALA A 509 -18.41 42.42 40.50
CA ALA A 509 -17.05 41.90 40.58
C ALA A 509 -16.80 41.38 42.00
N GLY A 510 -15.97 40.34 42.16
CA GLY A 510 -15.49 39.95 43.48
C GLY A 510 -15.01 38.50 43.63
N ALA A 511 -13.95 38.37 44.43
CA ALA A 511 -13.59 37.21 45.26
C ALA A 511 -13.33 35.84 44.60
N VAL A 512 -12.03 35.56 44.43
CA VAL A 512 -11.46 34.21 44.54
C VAL A 512 -11.77 33.60 45.91
N VAL A 513 -12.11 32.31 45.96
CA VAL A 513 -12.02 31.46 47.16
C VAL A 513 -11.47 30.09 46.78
N GLN A 514 -10.44 29.60 47.49
CA GLN A 514 -10.05 28.19 47.51
C GLN A 514 -10.55 27.54 48.81
N PRO A 515 -10.85 26.24 48.79
CA PRO A 515 -10.71 25.37 49.96
C PRO A 515 -9.59 24.33 49.77
N GLU A 516 -9.03 23.87 50.88
CA GLU A 516 -7.82 23.04 50.91
C GLU A 516 -8.06 21.52 50.87
N THR A 517 -6.95 20.79 50.84
CA THR A 517 -6.78 19.34 50.74
C THR A 517 -7.58 18.47 51.72
N ALA A 518 -7.96 17.28 51.25
CA ALA A 518 -8.03 16.06 52.08
C ALA A 518 -7.30 14.91 51.35
N ALA A 519 -6.48 14.12 52.05
CA ALA A 519 -5.59 13.14 51.42
C ALA A 519 -6.06 11.67 51.58
N GLY A 520 -5.99 10.90 50.49
CA GLY A 520 -6.28 9.46 50.46
C GLY A 520 -5.26 8.70 49.59
N ARG A 521 -4.68 7.61 50.12
CA ARG A 521 -3.52 6.93 49.50
C ARG A 521 -3.92 5.89 48.44
N ALA A 522 -3.36 5.97 47.23
CA ALA A 522 -3.29 4.86 46.28
C ALA A 522 -1.97 4.84 45.49
N ARG A 523 -1.40 3.64 45.35
CA ARG A 523 0.00 3.30 44.97
C ARG A 523 0.44 3.81 43.59
N CYS A 524 1.74 4.10 43.46
CA CYS A 524 2.37 4.60 42.23
C CYS A 524 2.23 3.66 41.02
N ARG A 525 2.01 4.24 39.84
CA ARG A 525 2.36 3.67 38.54
C ARG A 525 2.92 4.79 37.67
N THR A 526 4.23 4.81 37.44
CA THR A 526 4.94 5.97 36.89
C THR A 526 4.67 6.14 35.39
N VAL A 527 3.83 7.10 35.03
CA VAL A 527 3.69 7.59 33.66
C VAL A 527 4.70 8.72 33.44
N LEU A 528 5.65 8.53 32.53
CA LEU A 528 6.60 9.57 32.13
C LEU A 528 5.91 10.62 31.25
N GLN A 529 5.26 11.59 31.91
CA GLN A 529 4.85 12.83 31.26
C GLN A 529 6.10 13.69 30.96
N HIS A 530 6.54 13.69 29.70
CA HIS A 530 7.57 14.64 29.26
C HIS A 530 7.01 16.08 29.27
N ARG A 531 7.25 16.78 30.38
CA ARG A 531 7.15 18.25 30.42
C ARG A 531 8.20 18.83 29.48
N VAL A 532 7.76 19.66 28.53
CA VAL A 532 8.66 20.55 27.80
C VAL A 532 9.18 21.61 28.78
N PRO A 533 10.50 21.75 29.00
CA PRO A 533 11.04 22.82 29.84
C PRO A 533 10.90 24.18 29.15
N ALA A 534 10.41 25.18 29.87
CA ALA A 534 10.43 26.56 29.40
C ALA A 534 11.79 27.20 29.65
N GLY A 535 12.43 27.70 28.59
CA GLY A 535 13.46 28.74 28.66
C GLY A 535 14.85 28.34 29.19
N VAL A 536 15.68 27.75 28.33
CA VAL A 536 17.13 27.99 28.34
C VAL A 536 17.55 28.36 26.92
N GLY A 537 18.23 29.48 26.76
CA GLY A 537 18.66 29.98 25.45
C GLY A 537 19.97 29.32 25.00
N CYS A 538 19.89 28.45 23.99
CA CYS A 538 21.05 27.98 23.22
C CYS A 538 20.87 28.39 21.76
N GLY A 539 21.93 28.91 21.13
CA GLY A 539 21.93 29.39 19.75
C GLY A 539 21.91 28.26 18.71
N GLY A 540 20.82 27.50 18.65
CA GLY A 540 20.59 26.56 17.55
C GLY A 540 20.45 27.30 16.23
N GLN A 541 21.08 26.78 15.17
CA GLN A 541 20.84 27.31 13.83
C GLN A 541 19.37 27.13 13.43
N PRO A 542 18.78 28.04 12.65
CA PRO A 542 17.39 27.92 12.23
C PRO A 542 17.17 26.60 11.49
N MET A 543 16.20 25.80 11.95
CA MET A 543 15.86 24.55 11.28
C MET A 543 15.40 24.87 9.85
N SER A 544 16.10 24.31 8.85
CA SER A 544 15.79 24.58 7.45
C SER A 544 14.35 24.17 7.13
N ALA A 545 13.58 25.10 6.57
CA ALA A 545 12.21 24.81 6.14
C ALA A 545 12.22 23.80 4.98
N SER A 546 11.19 22.97 4.85
CA SER A 546 11.19 21.81 3.95
C SER A 546 11.47 22.14 2.47
N LEU A 547 11.13 23.36 2.04
CA LEU A 547 11.34 23.90 0.69
C LEU A 547 12.28 25.12 0.67
N ALA A 548 13.10 25.31 1.70
CA ALA A 548 14.15 26.33 1.69
C ALA A 548 15.13 26.06 0.54
N GLY A 549 15.45 27.11 -0.22
CA GLY A 549 16.26 27.02 -1.44
C GLY A 549 15.47 26.75 -2.73
N ILE A 550 14.17 26.47 -2.65
CA ILE A 550 13.30 26.37 -3.84
C ILE A 550 12.76 27.76 -4.21
N ARG A 551 12.97 28.21 -5.45
CA ARG A 551 12.48 29.49 -6.00
C ARG A 551 11.31 29.28 -6.96
N VAL A 552 10.20 29.98 -6.72
CA VAL A 552 8.92 29.84 -7.42
C VAL A 552 8.46 31.16 -8.03
N LEU A 553 8.26 31.19 -9.34
CA LEU A 553 7.65 32.31 -10.07
C LEU A 553 6.15 32.10 -10.23
N ASP A 554 5.36 32.82 -9.45
CA ASP A 554 3.89 32.83 -9.56
C ASP A 554 3.46 33.95 -10.53
N VAL A 555 3.35 33.62 -11.82
CA VAL A 555 2.81 34.50 -12.86
C VAL A 555 1.28 34.35 -13.01
N SER A 556 0.68 33.39 -12.30
CA SER A 556 -0.74 33.05 -12.36
C SER A 556 -1.65 34.10 -11.70
N THR A 557 -2.97 33.93 -11.79
CA THR A 557 -3.99 34.89 -11.31
C THR A 557 -5.16 34.20 -10.62
N LEU A 558 -5.98 34.94 -9.88
CA LEU A 558 -7.15 34.44 -9.14
C LEU A 558 -6.82 33.39 -8.07
N PHE A 559 -7.18 32.12 -8.26
CA PHE A 559 -7.22 31.14 -7.16
C PHE A 559 -6.30 29.94 -7.33
N ALA A 560 -6.54 29.06 -8.32
CA ALA A 560 -5.86 27.76 -8.40
C ALA A 560 -4.32 27.85 -8.43
N GLY A 561 -3.77 28.60 -9.40
CA GLY A 561 -2.33 28.84 -9.52
C GLY A 561 -1.75 29.59 -8.31
N PRO A 562 -2.32 30.75 -7.91
CA PRO A 562 -1.74 31.50 -6.81
C PRO A 562 -1.80 30.75 -5.48
N LEU A 563 -2.88 30.02 -5.17
CA LEU A 563 -2.98 29.26 -3.94
C LEU A 563 -2.00 28.08 -3.91
N ALA A 564 -1.68 27.46 -5.06
CA ALA A 564 -0.62 26.46 -5.15
C ALA A 564 0.74 27.05 -4.78
N ALA A 565 1.07 28.23 -5.32
CA ALA A 565 2.30 28.95 -4.97
C ALA A 565 2.33 29.32 -3.48
N THR A 566 1.18 29.65 -2.88
CA THR A 566 1.06 29.91 -1.43
C THR A 566 1.39 28.68 -0.61
N PHE A 567 0.89 27.50 -0.99
CA PHE A 567 1.21 26.24 -0.30
C PHE A 567 2.71 25.89 -0.37
N LEU A 568 3.42 26.24 -1.44
CA LEU A 568 4.88 26.08 -1.51
C LEU A 568 5.60 27.11 -0.61
N GLY A 569 5.16 28.37 -0.62
CA GLY A 569 5.70 29.43 0.23
C GLY A 569 5.54 29.15 1.73
N ASP A 570 4.42 28.54 2.12
CA ASP A 570 4.10 28.10 3.49
C ASP A 570 5.11 27.08 4.06
N PHE A 571 5.79 26.29 3.21
CA PHE A 571 6.83 25.33 3.62
C PHE A 571 8.27 25.79 3.30
N GLY A 572 8.46 27.08 2.98
CA GLY A 572 9.78 27.71 2.95
C GLY A 572 10.29 28.18 1.59
N ALA A 573 9.55 27.94 0.50
CA ALA A 573 9.96 28.41 -0.81
C ALA A 573 9.99 29.95 -0.90
N ASP A 574 10.93 30.51 -1.67
CA ASP A 574 10.88 31.92 -2.10
C ASP A 574 9.90 32.04 -3.26
N VAL A 575 8.79 32.74 -3.04
CA VAL A 575 7.69 32.84 -4.00
C VAL A 575 7.60 34.28 -4.48
N VAL A 576 7.94 34.49 -5.75
CA VAL A 576 7.85 35.79 -6.43
C VAL A 576 6.53 35.84 -7.19
N LYS A 577 5.55 36.57 -6.66
CA LYS A 577 4.31 36.91 -7.36
C LYS A 577 4.59 38.00 -8.39
N VAL A 578 4.41 37.67 -9.67
CA VAL A 578 4.45 38.63 -10.78
C VAL A 578 3.02 39.11 -11.07
N GLU A 579 2.82 40.41 -11.18
CA GLU A 579 1.56 41.05 -11.57
C GLU A 579 1.81 42.17 -12.58
N HIS A 580 0.83 42.50 -13.43
CA HIS A 580 1.00 43.59 -14.40
C HIS A 580 0.90 44.98 -13.69
N PRO A 581 1.79 45.96 -13.96
CA PRO A 581 1.86 47.24 -13.25
C PRO A 581 0.51 47.97 -13.12
N ALA A 582 -0.14 48.28 -14.24
CA ALA A 582 -1.46 48.94 -14.26
C ALA A 582 -2.68 47.99 -14.13
N ARG A 583 -2.46 46.67 -14.05
CA ARG A 583 -3.53 45.63 -14.10
C ARG A 583 -3.21 44.50 -13.11
N PRO A 584 -3.28 44.74 -11.79
CA PRO A 584 -3.02 43.73 -10.75
C PRO A 584 -3.93 42.50 -10.89
N ASP A 585 -3.57 41.43 -10.16
CA ASP A 585 -4.42 40.25 -10.05
C ASP A 585 -5.83 40.64 -9.55
N ALA A 586 -6.86 40.20 -10.26
CA ALA A 586 -8.26 40.41 -9.89
C ALA A 586 -8.60 39.86 -8.49
N ALA A 587 -7.81 38.91 -7.96
CA ALA A 587 -7.88 38.49 -6.56
C ALA A 587 -7.72 39.65 -5.55
N ARG A 588 -6.97 40.72 -5.90
CA ARG A 588 -6.83 41.92 -5.06
C ARG A 588 -8.15 42.70 -4.89
N GLY A 589 -9.18 42.41 -5.69
CA GLY A 589 -10.55 42.94 -5.52
C GLY A 589 -11.58 41.93 -5.01
N HIS A 590 -11.18 40.69 -4.67
CA HIS A 590 -12.14 39.62 -4.41
C HIS A 590 -12.68 39.61 -2.96
N GLY A 591 -13.98 39.87 -2.80
CA GLY A 591 -14.64 39.77 -1.50
C GLY A 591 -14.40 40.98 -0.57
N PRO A 592 -14.62 40.84 0.75
CA PRO A 592 -14.59 41.95 1.69
C PRO A 592 -13.24 42.69 1.77
N ALA A 593 -13.31 43.98 2.09
CA ALA A 593 -12.18 44.85 2.35
C ALA A 593 -12.36 45.60 3.68
N LYS A 594 -11.25 45.94 4.33
CA LYS A 594 -11.15 46.89 5.45
C LYS A 594 -10.30 48.06 4.96
N ASP A 595 -10.77 49.29 5.14
CA ASP A 595 -10.00 50.51 4.85
C ASP A 595 -9.39 50.56 3.43
N GLY A 596 -10.14 50.07 2.44
CA GLY A 596 -9.70 49.91 1.04
C GLY A 596 -8.85 48.66 0.76
N VAL A 597 -8.28 48.05 1.79
CA VAL A 597 -7.46 46.83 1.70
C VAL A 597 -8.36 45.59 1.68
N ASN A 598 -8.36 44.91 0.54
CA ASN A 598 -8.99 43.60 0.38
C ASN A 598 -8.41 42.55 1.36
N LEU A 599 -9.28 41.78 2.00
CA LEU A 599 -8.91 40.78 3.01
C LEU A 599 -8.45 39.45 2.37
N TRP A 600 -8.96 39.10 1.18
CA TRP A 600 -8.61 37.83 0.54
C TRP A 600 -7.13 37.79 0.13
N ARG A 601 -6.61 38.85 -0.50
CA ARG A 601 -5.19 38.93 -0.88
C ARG A 601 -4.24 38.87 0.31
N LYS A 602 -4.68 39.19 1.53
CA LYS A 602 -3.85 39.04 2.74
C LYS A 602 -3.60 37.57 3.09
N THR A 603 -4.55 36.68 2.81
CA THR A 603 -4.38 35.23 2.95
C THR A 603 -3.71 34.63 1.70
N LEU A 604 -4.21 34.95 0.51
CA LEU A 604 -3.72 34.39 -0.76
C LEU A 604 -2.28 34.83 -1.12
N GLY A 605 -1.89 36.06 -0.78
CA GLY A 605 -0.55 36.60 -1.04
C GLY A 605 0.47 36.32 0.06
N ARG A 606 0.09 35.61 1.15
CA ARG A 606 1.00 35.36 2.27
C ARG A 606 2.27 34.63 1.82
N ASN A 607 3.37 34.84 2.52
CA ASN A 607 4.70 34.27 2.20
C ASN A 607 5.32 34.71 0.85
N LYS A 608 4.62 35.45 -0.01
CA LYS A 608 5.12 35.89 -1.33
C LYS A 608 5.78 37.25 -1.30
N ARG A 609 6.81 37.43 -2.13
CA ARG A 609 7.29 38.74 -2.62
C ARG A 609 6.46 39.13 -3.85
N THR A 610 6.37 40.41 -4.17
CA THR A 610 5.44 40.99 -5.15
C THR A 610 6.16 41.96 -6.08
N VAL A 611 6.30 41.56 -7.35
CA VAL A 611 6.97 42.30 -8.42
C VAL A 611 5.97 42.66 -9.52
N THR A 612 6.11 43.87 -10.06
CA THR A 612 5.31 44.36 -11.19
C THR A 612 6.07 44.20 -12.50
N ILE A 613 5.50 43.45 -13.47
CA ILE A 613 6.05 43.25 -14.82
C ILE A 613 4.91 43.10 -15.84
N ASP A 614 4.87 43.92 -16.90
CA ASP A 614 4.00 43.67 -18.05
C ASP A 614 4.63 42.60 -18.98
N LEU A 615 4.30 41.35 -18.70
CA LEU A 615 4.71 40.17 -19.49
C LEU A 615 4.26 40.22 -20.96
N SER A 616 3.37 41.13 -21.36
CA SER A 616 2.97 41.31 -22.76
C SER A 616 3.90 42.24 -23.55
N SER A 617 4.83 42.93 -22.88
CA SER A 617 5.90 43.71 -23.51
C SER A 617 7.16 42.87 -23.76
N PRO A 618 7.95 43.13 -24.83
CA PRO A 618 9.21 42.42 -25.07
C PRO A 618 10.21 42.57 -23.93
N GLU A 619 10.33 43.76 -23.34
CA GLU A 619 11.16 44.01 -22.16
C GLU A 619 10.67 43.23 -20.93
N GLY A 620 9.36 43.17 -20.67
CA GLY A 620 8.81 42.41 -19.55
C GLY A 620 8.98 40.89 -19.70
N ALA A 621 8.88 40.37 -20.92
CA ALA A 621 9.19 38.97 -21.23
C ALA A 621 10.69 38.65 -21.07
N GLU A 622 11.58 39.59 -21.41
CA GLU A 622 13.02 39.49 -21.12
C GLU A 622 13.30 39.45 -19.60
N LEU A 623 12.63 40.31 -18.81
CA LEU A 623 12.75 40.29 -17.34
C LEU A 623 12.30 38.95 -16.74
N LEU A 624 11.18 38.38 -17.21
CA LEU A 624 10.74 37.07 -16.72
C LEU A 624 11.70 35.95 -17.14
N ARG A 625 12.25 35.96 -18.36
CA ARG A 625 13.27 34.97 -18.78
C ARG A 625 14.52 35.03 -17.90
N ARG A 626 14.94 36.21 -17.44
CA ARG A 626 16.04 36.35 -16.46
C ARG A 626 15.65 35.79 -15.09
N LEU A 627 14.47 36.14 -14.57
CA LEU A 627 13.97 35.58 -13.31
C LEU A 627 13.81 34.05 -13.35
N ALA A 628 13.52 33.49 -14.53
CA ALA A 628 13.35 32.06 -14.74
C ALA A 628 14.68 31.29 -14.92
N ALA A 629 15.81 31.97 -15.14
CA ALA A 629 17.13 31.33 -15.27
C ALA A 629 17.52 30.56 -14.01
N ASP A 630 17.28 31.15 -12.83
CA ASP A 630 17.62 30.61 -11.51
C ASP A 630 16.38 30.15 -10.71
N ALA A 631 15.25 29.87 -11.38
CA ALA A 631 14.03 29.38 -10.73
C ALA A 631 13.86 27.86 -10.85
N ASP A 632 13.34 27.21 -9.81
CA ASP A 632 12.98 25.78 -9.86
C ASP A 632 11.58 25.57 -10.45
N VAL A 633 10.67 26.51 -10.22
CA VAL A 633 9.25 26.38 -10.60
C VAL A 633 8.70 27.69 -11.17
N LEU A 634 7.92 27.60 -12.25
CA LEU A 634 7.03 28.65 -12.74
C LEU A 634 5.59 28.13 -12.73
N ILE A 635 4.66 28.91 -12.18
CA ILE A 635 3.23 28.57 -12.06
C ILE A 635 2.40 29.60 -12.82
N GLU A 636 1.63 29.13 -13.80
CA GLU A 636 0.83 29.94 -14.73
C GLU A 636 -0.60 29.39 -14.88
N ASN A 637 -1.55 30.26 -15.27
CA ASN A 637 -2.93 29.86 -15.57
C ASN A 637 -3.58 30.72 -16.67
N PHE A 638 -2.77 31.19 -17.63
CA PHE A 638 -3.26 31.91 -18.78
C PHE A 638 -3.99 30.94 -19.75
N ARG A 639 -4.71 31.50 -20.73
CA ARG A 639 -5.28 30.65 -21.80
C ARG A 639 -4.12 30.04 -22.61
N PRO A 640 -4.19 28.74 -23.00
CA PRO A 640 -3.17 28.10 -23.81
C PRO A 640 -2.75 28.92 -25.03
N GLY A 641 -1.46 28.90 -25.35
CA GLY A 641 -0.87 29.75 -26.39
C GLY A 641 -0.56 31.19 -25.97
N THR A 642 -0.85 31.62 -24.73
CA THR A 642 -0.64 33.02 -24.30
C THR A 642 0.81 33.33 -23.94
N LEU A 643 1.47 32.45 -23.17
CA LEU A 643 2.91 32.55 -22.90
C LEU A 643 3.71 32.44 -24.19
N GLU A 644 3.29 31.55 -25.09
CA GLU A 644 3.88 31.34 -26.41
C GLU A 644 3.87 32.64 -27.25
N ARG A 645 2.75 33.38 -27.26
CA ARG A 645 2.65 34.71 -27.90
C ARG A 645 3.51 35.79 -27.25
N TRP A 646 4.00 35.59 -26.03
CA TRP A 646 4.90 36.50 -25.31
C TRP A 646 6.37 36.07 -25.37
N GLY A 647 6.70 34.97 -26.07
CA GLY A 647 8.08 34.43 -26.08
C GLY A 647 8.45 33.75 -24.75
N LEU A 648 7.45 33.30 -24.00
CA LEU A 648 7.53 32.70 -22.66
C LEU A 648 6.98 31.26 -22.62
N GLY A 649 6.74 30.64 -23.78
CA GLY A 649 6.30 29.25 -23.87
C GLY A 649 7.35 28.27 -23.36
N PRO A 650 6.99 27.00 -23.07
CA PRO A 650 7.91 26.02 -22.48
C PRO A 650 9.25 25.89 -23.18
N GLU A 651 9.27 25.82 -24.52
CA GLU A 651 10.51 25.74 -25.31
C GLU A 651 11.45 26.94 -25.06
N ALA A 652 10.91 28.15 -24.98
CA ALA A 652 11.68 29.37 -24.76
C ALA A 652 12.18 29.51 -23.31
N LEU A 653 11.43 28.97 -22.34
CA LEU A 653 11.86 28.92 -20.93
C LEU A 653 12.89 27.82 -20.69
N HIS A 654 12.68 26.61 -21.23
CA HIS A 654 13.63 25.49 -21.12
C HIS A 654 14.94 25.73 -21.88
N ALA A 655 14.93 26.56 -22.94
CA ALA A 655 16.15 27.03 -23.59
C ALA A 655 17.02 27.95 -22.71
N VAL A 656 16.43 28.62 -21.70
CA VAL A 656 17.15 29.43 -20.70
C VAL A 656 17.50 28.60 -19.46
N ASN A 657 16.55 27.77 -19.00
CA ASN A 657 16.70 26.92 -17.83
C ASN A 657 16.13 25.51 -18.09
N PRO A 658 16.97 24.53 -18.49
CA PRO A 658 16.57 23.13 -18.70
C PRO A 658 16.11 22.37 -17.45
N ARG A 659 16.13 23.00 -16.26
CA ARG A 659 15.72 22.42 -14.97
C ARG A 659 14.33 22.89 -14.51
N LEU A 660 13.76 23.91 -15.15
CA LEU A 660 12.54 24.57 -14.70
C LEU A 660 11.30 23.63 -14.75
N MET A 661 10.55 23.56 -13.65
CA MET A 661 9.20 23.00 -13.62
C MET A 661 8.20 24.05 -14.11
N ILE A 662 7.39 23.73 -15.12
CA ILE A 662 6.41 24.68 -15.68
C ILE A 662 4.99 24.13 -15.43
N ALA A 663 4.34 24.63 -14.38
CA ALA A 663 2.99 24.21 -13.99
C ALA A 663 1.92 25.09 -14.66
N ARG A 664 1.11 24.48 -15.53
CA ARG A 664 0.11 25.12 -16.40
C ARG A 664 -1.30 24.75 -15.95
N VAL A 665 -1.87 25.56 -15.06
CA VAL A 665 -3.11 25.26 -14.34
C VAL A 665 -4.30 25.89 -15.07
N THR A 666 -4.94 25.17 -15.99
CA THR A 666 -6.01 25.72 -16.85
C THR A 666 -7.35 25.00 -16.63
N ALA A 667 -8.46 25.56 -17.13
CA ALA A 667 -9.78 24.96 -16.90
C ALA A 667 -9.96 23.57 -17.55
N PHE A 668 -9.30 23.32 -18.69
CA PHE A 668 -9.52 22.14 -19.54
C PHE A 668 -8.22 21.51 -20.09
N GLY A 669 -7.05 21.89 -19.56
CA GLY A 669 -5.73 21.46 -20.05
C GLY A 669 -5.24 22.26 -21.27
N GLN A 670 -3.99 22.05 -21.68
CA GLN A 670 -3.41 22.67 -22.88
C GLN A 670 -4.00 22.10 -24.17
N THR A 671 -4.54 20.88 -24.14
CA THR A 671 -4.91 20.11 -25.34
C THR A 671 -6.41 19.80 -25.43
N GLY A 672 -6.84 19.22 -26.56
CA GLY A 672 -8.24 18.88 -26.79
C GLY A 672 -9.14 20.05 -27.23
N PRO A 673 -10.43 19.80 -27.48
CA PRO A 673 -11.31 20.76 -28.15
C PRO A 673 -11.71 21.98 -27.30
N TYR A 674 -11.48 21.93 -25.98
CA TYR A 674 -11.93 22.94 -25.02
C TYR A 674 -10.79 23.78 -24.42
N SER A 675 -9.51 23.48 -24.70
CA SER A 675 -8.35 24.18 -24.12
C SER A 675 -8.36 25.70 -24.32
N SER A 676 -8.82 26.16 -25.49
CA SER A 676 -8.92 27.59 -25.83
C SER A 676 -10.08 28.34 -25.15
N ARG A 677 -10.98 27.64 -24.43
CA ARG A 677 -12.15 28.24 -23.79
C ARG A 677 -11.75 28.94 -22.48
N PRO A 678 -12.40 30.07 -22.13
CA PRO A 678 -12.30 30.61 -20.78
C PRO A 678 -12.97 29.68 -19.78
N GLY A 679 -12.43 29.58 -18.56
CA GLY A 679 -13.04 28.84 -17.46
C GLY A 679 -12.48 29.21 -16.10
N PHE A 680 -13.21 28.81 -15.06
CA PHE A 680 -12.96 29.04 -13.63
C PHE A 680 -13.47 27.81 -12.85
N GLY A 681 -13.18 27.69 -11.55
CA GLY A 681 -13.59 26.55 -10.72
C GLY A 681 -15.06 26.13 -10.90
N SER A 682 -16.00 27.08 -10.99
CA SER A 682 -17.43 26.75 -11.15
C SER A 682 -17.83 26.11 -12.48
N LEU A 683 -16.99 26.14 -13.52
CA LEU A 683 -17.20 25.29 -14.71
C LEU A 683 -16.69 23.87 -14.47
N ALA A 684 -15.59 23.71 -13.74
CA ALA A 684 -15.09 22.39 -13.31
C ALA A 684 -16.05 21.72 -12.31
N GLU A 685 -16.63 22.46 -11.37
CA GLU A 685 -17.66 21.99 -10.43
C GLU A 685 -18.94 21.54 -11.14
N ALA A 686 -19.31 22.20 -12.24
CA ALA A 686 -20.43 21.78 -13.08
C ALA A 686 -20.10 20.55 -13.95
N MET A 687 -18.93 20.53 -14.58
CA MET A 687 -18.57 19.54 -15.61
C MET A 687 -17.92 18.25 -15.09
N SER A 688 -17.41 18.23 -13.85
CA SER A 688 -16.88 17.01 -13.19
C SER A 688 -17.97 16.08 -12.65
N GLY A 689 -19.22 16.53 -12.62
CA GLY A 689 -20.33 15.85 -11.96
C GLY A 689 -20.57 16.26 -10.50
N PHE A 690 -19.68 17.06 -9.88
CA PHE A 690 -19.85 17.52 -8.49
C PHE A 690 -21.23 18.15 -8.25
N ALA A 691 -21.63 19.10 -9.11
CA ALA A 691 -22.93 19.76 -8.99
C ALA A 691 -24.11 18.80 -9.21
N ALA A 692 -23.95 17.76 -10.04
CA ALA A 692 -25.01 16.79 -10.31
C ALA A 692 -25.32 15.90 -9.10
N LEU A 693 -24.29 15.58 -8.30
CA LEU A 693 -24.35 14.78 -7.07
C LEU A 693 -24.70 15.60 -5.82
N THR A 694 -24.50 16.92 -5.85
CA THR A 694 -24.63 17.81 -4.69
C THR A 694 -25.98 18.53 -4.67
N GLY A 695 -26.59 18.60 -3.47
CA GLY A 695 -27.89 19.23 -3.23
C GLY A 695 -28.95 18.24 -2.73
N GLU A 696 -30.15 18.74 -2.45
CA GLU A 696 -31.30 17.91 -2.09
C GLU A 696 -31.76 17.02 -3.26
N PRO A 697 -32.39 15.86 -3.03
CA PRO A 697 -32.82 14.92 -4.08
C PRO A 697 -33.64 15.61 -5.19
N ASP A 698 -34.76 16.24 -4.81
CA ASP A 698 -35.65 16.99 -5.70
C ASP A 698 -35.16 18.43 -5.97
N GLY A 699 -34.04 18.83 -5.36
CA GLY A 699 -33.40 20.12 -5.58
C GLY A 699 -32.66 20.19 -6.92
N PRO A 700 -32.32 21.40 -7.40
CA PRO A 700 -31.45 21.57 -8.56
C PRO A 700 -30.00 21.13 -8.25
N PRO A 701 -29.21 20.78 -9.28
CA PRO A 701 -27.76 20.60 -9.16
C PRO A 701 -27.11 21.80 -8.44
N THR A 702 -26.43 21.54 -7.32
CA THR A 702 -25.96 22.59 -6.41
C THR A 702 -24.46 22.79 -6.50
N LEU A 703 -24.04 24.01 -6.84
CA LEU A 703 -22.63 24.45 -6.82
C LEU A 703 -22.19 24.83 -5.39
N PRO A 704 -20.89 24.71 -5.06
CA PRO A 704 -20.37 25.15 -3.78
C PRO A 704 -20.36 26.70 -3.69
N PRO A 705 -20.50 27.29 -2.48
CA PRO A 705 -20.53 28.75 -2.31
C PRO A 705 -19.14 29.41 -2.33
N PHE A 706 -18.09 28.68 -2.72
CA PHE A 706 -16.70 29.12 -2.84
C PHE A 706 -16.01 28.30 -3.95
N GLY A 707 -14.86 28.76 -4.45
CA GLY A 707 -14.07 28.05 -5.47
C GLY A 707 -13.45 26.76 -4.94
N LEU A 708 -14.24 25.69 -4.92
CA LEU A 708 -13.84 24.37 -4.42
C LEU A 708 -12.90 23.68 -5.41
N ALA A 709 -13.24 23.68 -6.71
CA ALA A 709 -12.36 23.09 -7.72
C ALA A 709 -11.05 23.85 -7.85
N ASP A 710 -11.06 25.18 -7.72
CA ASP A 710 -9.84 25.99 -7.67
C ASP A 710 -8.96 25.62 -6.45
N GLY A 711 -9.57 25.41 -5.27
CA GLY A 711 -8.87 24.99 -4.05
C GLY A 711 -8.29 23.57 -4.14
N ILE A 712 -9.02 22.63 -4.74
CA ILE A 712 -8.54 21.26 -4.99
C ILE A 712 -7.39 21.30 -6.00
N ALA A 713 -7.56 21.99 -7.13
CA ALA A 713 -6.54 22.12 -8.16
C ALA A 713 -5.28 22.82 -7.64
N ALA A 714 -5.39 23.78 -6.73
CA ALA A 714 -4.24 24.38 -6.06
C ALA A 714 -3.40 23.35 -5.27
N LEU A 715 -4.07 22.50 -4.48
CA LEU A 715 -3.40 21.46 -3.71
C LEU A 715 -2.79 20.37 -4.62
N SER A 716 -3.50 19.97 -5.67
CA SER A 716 -2.99 19.04 -6.69
C SER A 716 -1.83 19.62 -7.50
N THR A 717 -1.81 20.93 -7.77
CA THR A 717 -0.67 21.62 -8.40
C THR A 717 0.55 21.56 -7.49
N ALA A 718 0.40 21.94 -6.21
CA ALA A 718 1.50 21.90 -5.25
C ALA A 718 2.03 20.46 -5.06
N TYR A 719 1.15 19.46 -5.00
CA TYR A 719 1.53 18.05 -4.98
C TYR A 719 2.28 17.61 -6.25
N ALA A 720 1.78 17.97 -7.45
CA ALA A 720 2.42 17.64 -8.71
C ALA A 720 3.80 18.29 -8.86
N VAL A 721 3.96 19.55 -8.42
CA VAL A 721 5.26 20.24 -8.34
C VAL A 721 6.20 19.50 -7.39
N MET A 722 5.74 19.07 -6.21
CA MET A 722 6.56 18.28 -5.28
C MET A 722 6.99 16.92 -5.85
N VAL A 723 6.12 16.25 -6.60
CA VAL A 723 6.46 15.01 -7.32
C VAL A 723 7.48 15.26 -8.42
N ALA A 724 7.31 16.34 -9.21
CA ALA A 724 8.21 16.69 -10.29
C ALA A 724 9.60 17.11 -9.81
N LEU A 725 9.68 17.93 -8.75
CA LEU A 725 10.94 18.27 -8.07
C LEU A 725 11.63 17.01 -7.50
N ARG A 726 10.87 16.04 -6.97
CA ARG A 726 11.41 14.77 -6.48
C ARG A 726 11.92 13.86 -7.59
N ALA A 727 11.39 13.95 -8.81
CA ALA A 727 11.95 13.30 -9.99
C ALA A 727 13.25 14.01 -10.43
N ALA A 728 13.22 15.33 -10.60
CA ALA A 728 14.35 16.15 -11.03
C ALA A 728 15.56 16.12 -10.08
N ALA A 729 15.35 15.78 -8.80
CA ALA A 729 16.41 15.47 -7.85
C ALA A 729 17.21 14.19 -8.17
N ARG A 730 16.81 13.41 -9.20
CA ARG A 730 17.50 12.18 -9.65
C ARG A 730 18.15 12.32 -11.03
N ASP A 731 17.43 12.93 -11.98
CA ASP A 731 17.85 13.06 -13.39
C ASP A 731 18.35 14.46 -13.76
N GLY A 732 18.03 15.47 -12.96
CA GLY A 732 18.45 16.85 -13.15
C GLY A 732 17.64 17.67 -14.16
N HIS A 733 16.51 17.16 -14.67
CA HIS A 733 15.77 17.79 -15.78
C HIS A 733 14.42 18.40 -15.38
N GLY A 734 14.08 19.51 -16.05
CA GLY A 734 12.79 20.19 -15.95
C GLY A 734 11.70 19.53 -16.79
N GLN A 735 10.43 19.79 -16.45
CA GLN A 735 9.28 19.27 -17.20
C GLN A 735 8.05 20.20 -17.11
N VAL A 736 7.10 20.00 -18.02
CA VAL A 736 5.81 20.70 -18.02
C VAL A 736 4.78 19.86 -17.28
N ILE A 737 4.08 20.48 -16.33
CA ILE A 737 2.93 19.90 -15.63
C ILE A 737 1.68 20.59 -16.20
N ASP A 738 0.97 19.94 -17.12
CA ASP A 738 -0.37 20.39 -17.50
C ASP A 738 -1.37 19.92 -16.44
N LEU A 739 -2.19 20.83 -15.91
CA LEU A 739 -3.23 20.49 -14.93
C LEU A 739 -4.55 21.13 -15.33
N ALA A 740 -5.49 20.29 -15.76
CA ALA A 740 -6.87 20.70 -15.99
C ALA A 740 -7.63 20.75 -14.63
N ILE A 741 -8.14 21.91 -14.23
CA ILE A 741 -8.84 22.13 -12.94
C ILE A 741 -10.03 21.16 -12.74
N ILE A 742 -10.62 20.66 -13.83
CA ILE A 742 -11.69 19.65 -13.83
C ILE A 742 -11.24 18.26 -13.34
N GLU A 743 -9.99 17.85 -13.57
CA GLU A 743 -9.52 16.48 -13.31
C GLU A 743 -9.31 16.17 -11.82
N PRO A 744 -8.68 17.04 -11.00
CA PRO A 744 -8.57 16.83 -9.55
C PRO A 744 -9.90 16.67 -8.84
N ILE A 745 -10.91 17.49 -9.18
CA ILE A 745 -12.24 17.38 -8.57
C ILE A 745 -12.98 16.13 -9.10
N LEU A 746 -12.86 15.79 -10.39
CA LEU A 746 -13.40 14.55 -10.95
C LEU A 746 -12.87 13.30 -10.23
N MET A 747 -11.56 13.25 -9.96
CA MET A 747 -10.91 12.15 -9.23
C MET A 747 -11.44 12.02 -7.79
N LEU A 748 -11.65 13.14 -7.09
CA LEU A 748 -12.15 13.13 -5.70
C LEU A 748 -13.63 12.75 -5.57
N LEU A 749 -14.42 12.77 -6.66
CA LEU A 749 -15.78 12.22 -6.67
C LEU A 749 -15.80 10.67 -6.72
N GLY A 750 -14.65 10.04 -6.93
CA GLY A 750 -14.48 8.59 -6.81
C GLY A 750 -15.16 7.79 -7.92
N GLY A 751 -15.68 6.62 -7.56
CA GLY A 751 -16.05 5.54 -8.48
C GLY A 751 -17.25 5.78 -9.41
N GLN A 752 -17.79 7.00 -9.54
CA GLN A 752 -18.97 7.28 -10.37
C GLN A 752 -18.81 6.82 -11.83
N ILE A 753 -17.62 6.98 -12.42
CA ILE A 753 -17.34 6.50 -13.79
C ILE A 753 -17.41 4.98 -13.86
N THR A 754 -16.76 4.28 -12.92
CA THR A 754 -16.73 2.81 -12.86
C THR A 754 -18.12 2.22 -12.57
N ALA A 755 -18.91 2.86 -11.71
CA ALA A 755 -20.28 2.44 -11.41
C ALA A 755 -21.20 2.58 -12.64
N TYR A 756 -21.06 3.67 -13.40
CA TYR A 756 -21.82 3.85 -14.64
C TYR A 756 -21.36 2.87 -15.74
N ASP A 757 -20.05 2.68 -15.92
CA ASP A 757 -19.46 1.78 -16.91
C ASP A 757 -19.84 0.30 -16.66
N GLN A 758 -19.78 -0.16 -15.41
CA GLN A 758 -20.00 -1.57 -15.06
C GLN A 758 -21.47 -1.92 -14.77
N LEU A 759 -22.31 -0.95 -14.34
CA LEU A 759 -23.69 -1.21 -13.89
C LEU A 759 -24.76 -0.32 -14.56
N GLY A 760 -24.36 0.66 -15.39
CA GLY A 760 -25.26 1.72 -15.87
C GLY A 760 -25.74 2.68 -14.77
N ALA A 761 -25.19 2.58 -13.56
CA ALA A 761 -25.69 3.27 -12.38
C ALA A 761 -25.33 4.77 -12.39
N VAL A 762 -26.34 5.64 -12.29
CA VAL A 762 -26.17 7.08 -12.08
C VAL A 762 -26.53 7.40 -10.62
N GLN A 763 -25.55 7.86 -9.84
CA GLN A 763 -25.77 8.19 -8.43
C GLN A 763 -26.69 9.44 -8.30
N PRO A 764 -27.75 9.39 -7.48
CA PRO A 764 -28.64 10.53 -7.26
C PRO A 764 -28.07 11.54 -6.24
N ARG A 765 -28.66 12.75 -6.22
CA ARG A 765 -28.54 13.67 -5.08
C ARG A 765 -29.19 13.05 -3.85
N THR A 766 -28.55 13.22 -2.70
CA THR A 766 -28.97 12.62 -1.42
C THR A 766 -28.97 13.63 -0.27
N GLY A 767 -28.88 14.93 -0.55
CA GLY A 767 -28.75 15.97 0.48
C GLY A 767 -27.51 15.72 1.34
N ASN A 768 -27.72 15.51 2.64
CA ASN A 768 -26.66 15.17 3.59
C ASN A 768 -26.49 13.65 3.83
N ARG A 769 -27.29 12.80 3.17
CA ARG A 769 -27.20 11.32 3.25
C ARG A 769 -26.05 10.76 2.41
N SER A 770 -25.92 9.44 2.35
CA SER A 770 -25.00 8.72 1.46
C SER A 770 -25.58 7.37 1.07
N VAL A 771 -25.44 6.99 -0.20
CA VAL A 771 -25.83 5.66 -0.72
C VAL A 771 -24.98 4.50 -0.18
N ASN A 772 -23.89 4.80 0.54
CA ASN A 772 -22.93 3.80 1.03
C ASN A 772 -23.06 3.48 2.52
N ASN A 773 -23.68 4.35 3.33
CA ASN A 773 -23.87 4.14 4.77
C ASN A 773 -24.92 5.07 5.40
N ALA A 774 -25.77 4.51 6.25
CA ALA A 774 -26.60 5.24 7.22
C ALA A 774 -26.48 4.64 8.66
N PRO A 775 -26.84 5.37 9.73
CA PRO A 775 -27.12 6.82 9.77
C PRO A 775 -25.96 7.71 9.28
N ARG A 776 -26.28 8.68 8.43
CA ARG A 776 -25.38 9.78 8.05
C ARG A 776 -26.25 10.94 7.62
N ASN A 777 -26.34 11.98 8.44
CA ASN A 777 -27.12 13.18 8.13
C ASN A 777 -26.68 14.33 9.05
N VAL A 778 -27.27 15.52 8.85
CA VAL A 778 -27.29 16.59 9.84
C VAL A 778 -28.65 16.61 10.54
N TYR A 779 -28.64 16.76 11.86
CA TYR A 779 -29.83 16.75 12.71
C TYR A 779 -29.87 18.00 13.58
N ARG A 780 -31.08 18.50 13.84
CA ARG A 780 -31.29 19.72 14.64
C ARG A 780 -31.52 19.37 16.11
N THR A 781 -30.87 20.09 17.01
CA THR A 781 -30.96 19.92 18.47
C THR A 781 -32.10 20.75 19.07
N ALA A 782 -32.46 20.50 20.33
CA ALA A 782 -33.58 21.17 21.01
C ALA A 782 -33.38 22.69 21.23
N ASP A 783 -32.13 23.11 21.43
CA ASP A 783 -31.69 24.51 21.47
C ASP A 783 -31.64 25.16 20.06
N GLY A 784 -31.78 24.36 19.01
CA GLY A 784 -32.02 24.81 17.64
C GLY A 784 -30.79 24.89 16.75
N ASP A 785 -29.61 24.55 17.28
CA ASP A 785 -28.36 24.32 16.57
C ASP A 785 -28.37 22.96 15.81
N TRP A 786 -27.26 22.63 15.16
CA TRP A 786 -27.14 21.45 14.30
C TRP A 786 -25.89 20.62 14.60
N VAL A 787 -26.03 19.30 14.47
CA VAL A 787 -24.95 18.31 14.56
C VAL A 787 -24.91 17.42 13.33
N ALA A 788 -23.71 17.07 12.87
CA ALA A 788 -23.48 16.06 11.84
C ALA A 788 -23.11 14.73 12.50
N VAL A 789 -23.67 13.62 12.01
CA VAL A 789 -23.37 12.24 12.47
C VAL A 789 -22.95 11.40 11.26
N SER A 790 -22.01 10.47 11.43
CA SER A 790 -21.63 9.52 10.38
C SER A 790 -21.22 8.16 10.95
N THR A 791 -22.02 7.12 10.71
CA THR A 791 -21.80 5.78 11.28
C THR A 791 -20.99 4.85 10.37
N SER A 792 -19.88 5.33 9.82
CA SER A 792 -19.16 4.70 8.69
C SER A 792 -18.54 3.30 8.96
N SER A 793 -18.77 2.70 10.13
CA SER A 793 -18.49 1.30 10.42
C SER A 793 -19.64 0.66 11.19
N GLN A 794 -19.79 -0.66 11.04
CA GLN A 794 -20.86 -1.47 11.61
C GLN A 794 -21.10 -1.16 13.10
N SER A 795 -20.07 -1.29 13.93
CA SER A 795 -20.16 -1.09 15.39
C SER A 795 -20.39 0.38 15.80
N ILE A 796 -20.20 1.36 14.92
CA ILE A 796 -20.68 2.73 15.19
C ILE A 796 -22.18 2.82 14.92
N ALA A 797 -22.69 2.21 13.85
CA ALA A 797 -24.13 2.20 13.57
C ALA A 797 -24.93 1.50 14.68
N GLU A 798 -24.44 0.35 15.14
CA GLU A 798 -25.03 -0.44 16.23
C GLU A 798 -25.13 0.39 17.53
N ARG A 799 -24.01 0.95 18.01
CA ARG A 799 -23.98 1.76 19.24
C ARG A 799 -24.79 3.05 19.14
N VAL A 800 -24.98 3.61 17.93
CA VAL A 800 -25.92 4.73 17.72
C VAL A 800 -27.37 4.27 17.83
N MET A 801 -27.75 3.10 17.29
CA MET A 801 -29.09 2.54 17.48
C MET A 801 -29.39 2.19 18.95
N GLU A 802 -28.42 1.66 19.68
CA GLU A 802 -28.51 1.47 21.14
C GLU A 802 -28.71 2.82 21.87
N LEU A 803 -27.87 3.82 21.59
CA LEU A 803 -27.93 5.15 22.20
C LEU A 803 -29.29 5.83 21.99
N VAL A 804 -29.86 5.71 20.78
CA VAL A 804 -31.15 6.33 20.46
C VAL A 804 -32.37 5.51 20.91
N GLY A 805 -32.14 4.35 21.55
CA GLY A 805 -33.18 3.52 22.12
C GLY A 805 -33.96 2.69 21.09
N ARG A 806 -33.31 2.32 19.97
CA ARG A 806 -33.87 1.53 18.87
C ARG A 806 -33.03 0.26 18.55
N PRO A 807 -32.61 -0.54 19.56
CA PRO A 807 -31.72 -1.69 19.34
C PRO A 807 -32.36 -2.80 18.51
N GLU A 808 -33.68 -2.84 18.38
CA GLU A 808 -34.37 -3.83 17.54
C GLU A 808 -34.07 -3.64 16.04
N LEU A 809 -33.77 -2.40 15.59
CA LEU A 809 -33.33 -2.14 14.23
C LEU A 809 -31.98 -2.80 13.90
N ILE A 810 -31.17 -3.15 14.92
CA ILE A 810 -29.90 -3.86 14.73
C ILE A 810 -30.14 -5.35 14.37
N ALA A 811 -31.25 -5.92 14.82
CA ALA A 811 -31.61 -7.32 14.56
C ALA A 811 -32.19 -7.55 13.16
N GLU A 812 -32.51 -6.49 12.41
CA GLU A 812 -33.06 -6.57 11.07
C GLU A 812 -32.00 -7.04 10.04
N PRO A 813 -32.33 -7.95 9.11
CA PRO A 813 -31.36 -8.49 8.14
C PRO A 813 -30.67 -7.43 7.28
N TRP A 814 -31.37 -6.32 6.97
CA TRP A 814 -30.82 -5.20 6.20
C TRP A 814 -29.84 -4.33 6.99
N PHE A 815 -29.74 -4.48 8.33
CA PHE A 815 -28.78 -3.73 9.15
C PHE A 815 -27.33 -4.22 8.98
N ALA A 816 -27.13 -5.38 8.35
CA ALA A 816 -25.84 -6.07 8.22
C ALA A 816 -24.77 -5.36 7.37
N SER A 817 -25.12 -4.33 6.59
CA SER A 817 -24.14 -3.55 5.81
C SER A 817 -24.49 -2.06 5.73
N GLY A 818 -23.49 -1.21 5.46
CA GLY A 818 -23.72 0.22 5.27
C GLY A 818 -24.64 0.53 4.09
N HIS A 819 -24.47 -0.19 2.98
CA HIS A 819 -25.28 0.00 1.77
C HIS A 819 -26.75 -0.36 2.02
N THR A 820 -27.02 -1.53 2.61
CA THR A 820 -28.39 -1.96 2.93
C THR A 820 -29.04 -1.10 4.02
N ARG A 821 -28.26 -0.56 4.98
CA ARG A 821 -28.76 0.51 5.87
C ARG A 821 -29.10 1.81 5.14
N ALA A 822 -28.40 2.16 4.06
CA ALA A 822 -28.70 3.36 3.28
C ALA A 822 -30.02 3.24 2.49
N GLU A 823 -30.44 2.03 2.13
CA GLU A 823 -31.77 1.76 1.56
C GLU A 823 -32.88 2.02 2.60
N HIS A 824 -32.61 1.78 3.89
CA HIS A 824 -33.51 2.04 5.02
C HIS A 824 -33.20 3.38 5.76
N ALA A 825 -32.60 4.36 5.07
CA ALA A 825 -32.11 5.59 5.71
C ALA A 825 -33.20 6.42 6.41
N ASP A 826 -34.46 6.36 5.97
CA ASP A 826 -35.57 7.10 6.61
C ASP A 826 -35.94 6.56 7.99
N GLU A 827 -35.91 5.24 8.20
CA GLU A 827 -36.20 4.61 9.50
C GLU A 827 -35.10 4.96 10.53
N LEU A 828 -33.85 4.92 10.06
CA LEU A 828 -32.66 5.24 10.83
C LEU A 828 -32.58 6.74 11.16
N ASP A 829 -32.89 7.62 10.19
CA ASP A 829 -32.93 9.06 10.41
C ASP A 829 -34.08 9.45 11.35
N ALA A 830 -35.26 8.83 11.25
CA ALA A 830 -36.37 9.10 12.16
C ALA A 830 -36.00 8.79 13.62
N ALA A 831 -35.30 7.67 13.85
CA ALA A 831 -34.76 7.29 15.16
C ALA A 831 -33.75 8.33 15.70
N VAL A 832 -32.75 8.68 14.89
CA VAL A 832 -31.67 9.58 15.31
C VAL A 832 -32.15 11.02 15.47
N ALA A 833 -32.97 11.52 14.54
CA ALA A 833 -33.55 12.86 14.59
C ALA A 833 -34.43 13.04 15.84
N ALA A 834 -35.30 12.08 16.16
CA ALA A 834 -36.18 12.17 17.33
C ALA A 834 -35.38 12.23 18.65
N TRP A 835 -34.31 11.46 18.77
CA TRP A 835 -33.46 11.48 19.97
C TRP A 835 -32.65 12.78 20.10
N ILE A 836 -32.12 13.30 18.99
CA ILE A 836 -31.32 14.54 18.97
C ILE A 836 -32.20 15.78 19.18
N ALA A 837 -33.36 15.87 18.52
CA ALA A 837 -34.26 17.02 18.63
C ALA A 837 -34.90 17.17 20.03
N ALA A 838 -34.85 16.12 20.86
CA ALA A 838 -35.29 16.14 22.26
C ALA A 838 -34.23 16.64 23.26
N ARG A 839 -33.01 16.99 22.82
CA ARG A 839 -31.87 17.29 23.69
C ARG A 839 -31.06 18.52 23.22
N PRO A 840 -30.49 19.32 24.14
CA PRO A 840 -29.58 20.41 23.78
C PRO A 840 -28.26 19.85 23.22
N ILE A 841 -27.52 20.65 22.45
CA ILE A 841 -26.33 20.20 21.74
C ILE A 841 -25.25 19.60 22.65
N ALA A 842 -25.09 20.13 23.87
CA ALA A 842 -24.14 19.62 24.86
C ALA A 842 -24.47 18.19 25.31
N ASP A 843 -25.75 17.88 25.59
CA ASP A 843 -26.18 16.53 26.00
C ASP A 843 -26.11 15.53 24.84
N VAL A 844 -26.36 16.01 23.62
CA VAL A 844 -26.24 15.22 22.39
C VAL A 844 -24.78 14.81 22.15
N VAL A 845 -23.84 15.78 22.13
CA VAL A 845 -22.41 15.50 21.93
C VAL A 845 -21.90 14.58 23.04
N ALA A 846 -22.14 14.91 24.31
CA ALA A 846 -21.69 14.07 25.43
C ALA A 846 -22.32 12.67 25.43
N GLY A 847 -23.52 12.51 24.86
CA GLY A 847 -24.16 11.19 24.66
C GLY A 847 -23.45 10.34 23.61
N PHE A 848 -23.16 10.93 22.45
CA PHE A 848 -22.42 10.27 21.37
C PHE A 848 -20.96 9.98 21.75
N GLU A 849 -20.29 10.86 22.48
CA GLU A 849 -18.95 10.62 23.04
C GLU A 849 -18.93 9.43 24.00
N ARG A 850 -19.92 9.31 24.91
CA ARG A 850 -20.06 8.14 25.80
C ARG A 850 -20.33 6.84 25.03
N ALA A 851 -21.08 6.91 23.94
CA ALA A 851 -21.29 5.79 23.02
C ALA A 851 -20.09 5.53 22.07
N GLN A 852 -19.04 6.37 22.14
CA GLN A 852 -17.88 6.38 21.22
C GLN A 852 -18.30 6.39 19.73
N ALA A 853 -19.33 7.19 19.42
CA ALA A 853 -19.88 7.37 18.09
C ALA A 853 -19.46 8.73 17.49
N ALA A 854 -19.28 8.77 16.16
CA ALA A 854 -18.78 9.97 15.49
C ALA A 854 -19.89 11.03 15.31
N ILE A 855 -19.70 12.18 15.95
CA ILE A 855 -20.55 13.37 15.90
C ILE A 855 -19.68 14.64 15.81
N ALA A 856 -20.21 15.72 15.24
CA ALA A 856 -19.62 17.06 15.34
C ALA A 856 -20.70 18.16 15.29
N PRO A 857 -20.56 19.26 16.06
CA PRO A 857 -21.35 20.48 15.85
C PRO A 857 -21.11 21.08 14.45
N VAL A 858 -22.14 21.66 13.85
CA VAL A 858 -22.03 22.40 12.58
C VAL A 858 -21.63 23.85 12.88
N TYR A 859 -20.33 24.16 12.78
CA TYR A 859 -19.79 25.48 13.11
C TYR A 859 -19.88 26.51 11.98
N ASP A 860 -20.02 27.78 12.38
CA ASP A 860 -19.59 28.93 11.59
C ASP A 860 -18.24 29.49 12.10
N VAL A 861 -17.79 30.62 11.55
CA VAL A 861 -16.51 31.25 11.93
C VAL A 861 -16.41 31.64 13.42
N ARG A 862 -17.53 31.84 14.13
CA ARG A 862 -17.54 32.10 15.57
C ARG A 862 -17.12 30.83 16.32
N GLY A 863 -17.77 29.71 16.02
CA GLY A 863 -17.43 28.39 16.56
C GLY A 863 -15.97 28.02 16.28
N ILE A 864 -15.52 28.17 15.02
CA ILE A 864 -14.13 27.90 14.62
C ILE A 864 -13.10 28.71 15.44
N LEU A 865 -13.42 29.97 15.80
CA LEU A 865 -12.53 30.83 16.58
C LEU A 865 -12.54 30.55 18.09
N THR A 866 -13.58 29.89 18.62
CA THR A 866 -13.73 29.57 20.05
C THR A 866 -13.48 28.10 20.40
N ASP A 867 -13.43 27.21 19.40
CA ASP A 867 -13.30 25.78 19.59
C ASP A 867 -11.98 25.39 20.31
N PRO A 868 -12.02 24.63 21.41
CA PRO A 868 -10.83 24.25 22.17
C PRO A 868 -9.82 23.41 21.40
N GLN A 869 -10.26 22.56 20.47
CA GLN A 869 -9.36 21.71 19.67
C GLN A 869 -8.62 22.54 18.63
N TYR A 870 -9.29 23.45 17.91
CA TYR A 870 -8.64 24.38 16.98
C TYR A 870 -7.68 25.36 17.66
N GLN A 871 -7.97 25.76 18.90
CA GLN A 871 -7.02 26.52 19.73
C GLN A 871 -5.82 25.65 20.11
N ALA A 872 -6.04 24.43 20.64
CA ALA A 872 -4.98 23.53 21.09
C ALA A 872 -4.00 23.11 19.98
N ILE A 873 -4.47 22.94 18.74
CA ILE A 873 -3.60 22.63 17.59
C ILE A 873 -3.13 23.87 16.81
N GLY A 874 -3.54 25.08 17.21
CA GLY A 874 -3.15 26.33 16.55
C GLY A 874 -3.61 26.45 15.10
N THR A 875 -4.87 26.09 14.78
CA THR A 875 -5.44 26.16 13.42
C THR A 875 -5.59 27.59 12.89
N VAL A 876 -5.68 28.59 13.78
CA VAL A 876 -5.75 30.01 13.41
C VAL A 876 -4.52 30.73 13.96
N GLN A 877 -3.73 31.35 13.09
CA GLN A 877 -2.54 32.11 13.45
C GLN A 877 -2.84 33.62 13.42
N THR A 878 -2.24 34.38 14.33
CA THR A 878 -2.18 35.85 14.24
C THR A 878 -0.87 36.25 13.57
N VAL A 879 -0.95 37.05 12.51
CA VAL A 879 0.16 37.48 11.66
C VAL A 879 0.20 39.01 11.67
N PRO A 880 1.38 39.66 11.86
CA PRO A 880 1.48 41.12 11.74
C PRO A 880 1.26 41.54 10.28
N ASP A 881 0.63 42.69 10.08
CA ASP A 881 0.40 43.28 8.77
C ASP A 881 0.48 44.82 8.81
N ASP A 882 1.31 45.39 7.95
CA ASP A 882 1.60 46.84 7.93
C ASP A 882 0.39 47.70 7.56
N GLU A 883 -0.59 47.13 6.84
CA GLU A 883 -1.74 47.87 6.32
C GLU A 883 -3.00 47.68 7.19
N LEU A 884 -3.12 46.55 7.89
CA LEU A 884 -4.32 46.20 8.67
C LEU A 884 -4.10 46.11 10.20
N GLY A 885 -2.86 46.08 10.68
CA GLY A 885 -2.52 45.65 12.03
C GLY A 885 -2.48 44.12 12.17
N PRO A 886 -2.55 43.54 13.38
CA PRO A 886 -2.54 42.08 13.54
C PRO A 886 -3.77 41.42 12.89
N VAL A 887 -3.56 40.58 11.88
CA VAL A 887 -4.59 39.83 11.15
C VAL A 887 -4.63 38.39 11.65
N ARG A 888 -5.83 37.83 11.84
CA ARG A 888 -6.01 36.39 12.08
C ARG A 888 -6.42 35.67 10.80
N MET A 889 -5.75 34.58 10.48
CA MET A 889 -6.03 33.72 9.31
C MET A 889 -5.80 32.24 9.64
N GLN A 890 -6.24 31.35 8.75
CA GLN A 890 -5.92 29.92 8.81
C GLN A 890 -4.39 29.74 8.83
N ASN A 891 -3.88 28.78 9.60
CA ASN A 891 -2.45 28.45 9.62
C ASN A 891 -2.04 27.68 8.33
N VAL A 892 -0.84 27.11 8.29
CA VAL A 892 -0.41 26.17 7.24
C VAL A 892 -1.26 24.88 7.28
N LEU A 893 -1.44 24.25 6.11
CA LEU A 893 -2.44 23.19 5.91
C LEU A 893 -2.21 21.94 6.78
N PHE A 894 -0.95 21.58 7.02
CA PHE A 894 -0.55 20.41 7.82
C PHE A 894 0.73 20.70 8.60
N ARG A 895 1.01 19.86 9.61
CA ARG A 895 2.12 20.04 10.56
C ARG A 895 3.14 18.93 10.34
N LEU A 896 4.39 19.30 10.09
CA LEU A 896 5.53 18.38 10.03
C LEU A 896 6.28 18.43 11.37
N SER A 897 6.76 17.28 11.85
CA SER A 897 7.36 17.15 13.19
C SER A 897 8.74 17.82 13.33
N GLU A 898 9.51 17.86 12.24
CA GLU A 898 10.91 18.33 12.24
C GLU A 898 11.09 19.62 11.44
N THR A 899 10.33 19.79 10.34
CA THR A 899 10.40 20.96 9.45
C THR A 899 9.02 21.65 9.33
N PRO A 900 8.46 22.20 10.43
CA PRO A 900 7.14 22.83 10.41
C PRO A 900 7.10 24.03 9.46
N GLY A 901 6.06 24.09 8.62
CA GLY A 901 5.75 25.27 7.82
C GLY A 901 5.27 26.45 8.68
N GLY A 902 5.26 27.66 8.11
CA GLY A 902 4.83 28.85 8.82
C GLY A 902 4.55 30.07 7.93
N ILE A 903 3.85 31.05 8.50
CA ILE A 903 3.49 32.30 7.81
C ILE A 903 4.48 33.40 8.23
N ARG A 904 5.40 33.75 7.33
CA ARG A 904 6.42 34.80 7.50
C ARG A 904 5.80 36.21 7.48
N TRP A 905 4.85 36.43 6.57
CA TRP A 905 4.11 37.69 6.41
C TRP A 905 2.78 37.46 5.68
N ALA A 906 1.79 38.31 5.95
CA ALA A 906 0.55 38.40 5.18
C ALA A 906 0.77 39.09 3.81
N GLY A 907 -0.19 38.96 2.89
CA GLY A 907 0.00 39.38 1.49
C GLY A 907 0.40 40.85 1.29
N ARG A 908 1.57 41.06 0.67
CA ARG A 908 2.21 42.37 0.46
C ARG A 908 1.40 43.29 -0.49
N PRO A 909 1.66 44.62 -0.47
CA PRO A 909 1.11 45.57 -1.44
C PRO A 909 1.36 45.20 -2.91
N HIS A 910 0.84 45.99 -3.84
CA HIS A 910 1.12 45.80 -5.27
C HIS A 910 2.52 46.33 -5.60
N GLY A 911 3.35 45.52 -6.27
CA GLY A 911 4.73 45.88 -6.62
C GLY A 911 5.64 46.28 -5.45
N ARG A 912 5.38 45.77 -4.23
CA ARG A 912 6.10 46.20 -3.01
C ARG A 912 7.61 45.94 -3.08
N ASP A 913 7.98 44.88 -3.80
CA ASP A 913 9.28 44.24 -3.78
C ASP A 913 9.95 44.30 -5.16
N THR A 914 9.41 45.11 -6.09
CA THR A 914 9.86 45.19 -7.50
C THR A 914 11.34 45.54 -7.62
N ASP A 915 11.78 46.59 -6.95
CA ASP A 915 13.16 47.09 -7.03
C ASP A 915 14.17 46.10 -6.42
N GLU A 916 13.75 45.32 -5.42
CA GLU A 916 14.54 44.26 -4.76
C GLU A 916 14.68 43.04 -5.69
N VAL A 917 13.56 42.50 -6.18
CA VAL A 917 13.51 41.29 -7.01
C VAL A 917 14.20 41.49 -8.38
N LEU A 918 14.14 42.69 -8.96
CA LEU A 918 14.81 42.98 -10.23
C LEU A 918 16.32 43.19 -10.07
N ALA A 919 16.78 43.68 -8.91
CA ALA A 919 18.21 43.80 -8.61
C ALA A 919 18.91 42.43 -8.48
N GLU A 920 18.19 41.39 -8.01
CA GLU A 920 18.71 40.01 -7.95
C GLU A 920 19.15 39.49 -9.33
N VAL A 921 18.47 39.90 -10.40
CA VAL A 921 18.79 39.52 -11.80
C VAL A 921 19.54 40.63 -12.55
N GLY A 922 20.29 41.45 -11.81
CA GLY A 922 21.25 42.42 -12.36
C GLY A 922 20.63 43.65 -13.04
N VAL A 923 19.35 43.94 -12.81
CA VAL A 923 18.72 45.17 -13.33
C VAL A 923 19.09 46.34 -12.39
N THR A 924 19.78 47.35 -12.93
CA THR A 924 20.19 48.52 -12.14
C THR A 924 18.99 49.42 -11.82
N ARG A 925 19.12 50.28 -10.81
CA ARG A 925 18.05 51.21 -10.42
C ARG A 925 17.63 52.12 -11.57
N GLU A 926 18.60 52.60 -12.35
CA GLU A 926 18.41 53.46 -13.52
C GLU A 926 17.63 52.73 -14.63
N GLN A 927 17.83 51.41 -14.75
CA GLN A 927 17.05 50.56 -15.65
C GLN A 927 15.63 50.32 -15.12
N VAL A 928 15.45 50.10 -13.80
CA VAL A 928 14.10 50.00 -13.17
C VAL A 928 13.32 51.30 -13.36
N ASP A 929 13.93 52.46 -13.11
CA ASP A 929 13.29 53.76 -13.30
C ASP A 929 12.93 54.02 -14.78
N ALA A 930 13.78 53.61 -15.73
CA ALA A 930 13.48 53.68 -17.17
C ALA A 930 12.36 52.70 -17.62
N LEU A 931 12.30 51.49 -17.04
CA LEU A 931 11.23 50.51 -17.27
C LEU A 931 9.89 51.00 -16.68
N ARG A 932 9.94 51.63 -15.51
CA ARG A 932 8.78 52.24 -14.83
C ARG A 932 8.23 53.43 -15.60
N ALA A 933 9.11 54.27 -16.16
CA ALA A 933 8.71 55.36 -17.07
C ALA A 933 8.04 54.87 -18.36
N LYS A 934 8.35 53.64 -18.82
CA LYS A 934 7.65 52.95 -19.92
C LYS A 934 6.35 52.25 -19.49
N GLY A 935 6.09 52.10 -18.18
CA GLY A 935 4.99 51.30 -17.65
C GLY A 935 5.20 49.78 -17.73
N VAL A 936 6.45 49.32 -17.93
CA VAL A 936 6.81 47.90 -17.97
C VAL A 936 6.90 47.29 -16.57
N VAL A 937 7.26 48.09 -15.56
CA VAL A 937 7.36 47.70 -14.13
C VAL A 937 6.71 48.74 -13.20
#